data_AF-A0A1M7GA95-F1
#
_entry.id   AF-A0A1M7GA95-F1
#
_cell.length_a   1.000
_cell.length_b   1.000
_cell.length_c   1.000
_cell.angle_alpha   90.00
_cell.angle_beta   90.00
_cell.angle_gamma   90.00
#
_symmetry.space_group_name_H-M   'P 1'
#
loop_
_entity.id
_entity.type
_entity.pdbx_description
1 polymer ?
#
loop_
_entity_poly.entity_id
_entity_poly.type
_entity_poly.pdbx_seq_one_letter_code
_entity_poly.pdbx_strand_id
1 'polypeptide(L)'
;MTSQVEEAEHTLPATVPDASVRTAKKVQSVDRVIIRFAGDSGDGMQLTGDRFTSETASFGNDLSTLPNFPAEIRAPAGTLPGVSSFQLHFADHDILTPGDAPDVLVAMNPAALKANLGDLPRGAEVIVNTDEFTRRALAKVGWSASPLDDDSLAGFAVHRVPLTTLTLEALKDSGLARKDAERAKNMFALGLLSWMYHRPTAGTEAFLLRKFAKKPDIAAANVAAFRAGWNFGETTEDFAVSYEVAPASAAFPPGTYRNISGNLALSYGLIAASKQSGLPLFLGSYPITPASDILHELSRHKNFGVRTFQAEDEIAAIGAALGAAFGGALAVTTTSGPGVALKSETIGLAVSLELPLLVVDIQRGGPSTGMPTKTEQADLLQAMYGRNGEAPVPVIAPATAADCFTAALEAARIAVAYRTPVFLLSDGYLANGSEPWRIPAVSELPQLRVDFATAPNHTDPDGTQTFWPYLRDPQTLARPWAVPGTAGLEHRIGGIEKQDGTGNISYDPANHDLMVRTRQAKIAGITVPDLQVDDPTGEATTLVLGWGSTYGPITAAVRRIRRTGTPIAQAHLRHLNPFPANLAHTLAGYRQVIVPEMNLGQLAHLLRAAYLVDTRSLTQVTGLPFKAEQLAQAITGIMKEIRP
;
A
#
# COMPACT_ATOMS: atom_id res chain seq x y z
N MET A 1 -18.41 90.34 -20.61
CA MET A 1 -19.72 90.20 -19.95
C MET A 1 -19.74 88.79 -19.36
N THR A 2 -19.37 88.63 -18.09
CA THR A 2 -20.30 88.48 -16.93
C THR A 2 -21.12 87.19 -17.06
N SER A 3 -21.23 86.29 -16.09
CA SER A 3 -20.93 86.32 -14.65
C SER A 3 -21.05 84.90 -14.08
N GLN A 4 -20.52 84.73 -12.86
CA GLN A 4 -20.66 83.58 -11.97
C GLN A 4 -22.13 83.26 -11.64
N VAL A 5 -22.41 82.00 -11.27
CA VAL A 5 -23.22 81.64 -10.09
C VAL A 5 -22.67 80.35 -9.48
N GLU A 6 -22.28 80.45 -8.21
CA GLU A 6 -21.99 79.36 -7.27
C GLU A 6 -23.29 78.78 -6.71
N GLU A 7 -23.33 77.48 -6.45
CA GLU A 7 -24.25 76.90 -5.47
C GLU A 7 -23.43 76.07 -4.48
N ALA A 8 -23.54 76.45 -3.21
CA ALA A 8 -22.98 75.78 -2.06
C ALA A 8 -24.12 75.08 -1.31
N GLU A 9 -23.91 73.83 -0.90
CA GLU A 9 -24.62 73.28 0.25
C GLU A 9 -23.71 72.40 1.11
N HIS A 10 -23.91 72.57 2.41
CA HIS A 10 -23.05 72.26 3.53
C HIS A 10 -23.26 70.81 4.00
N THR A 11 -22.22 70.07 4.37
CA THR A 11 -22.37 69.00 5.38
C THR A 11 -21.03 68.67 6.06
N LEU A 12 -21.09 68.58 7.39
CA LEU A 12 -19.98 68.36 8.35
C LEU A 12 -19.46 66.90 8.33
N PRO A 13 -18.23 66.64 8.82
CA PRO A 13 -17.62 65.32 8.75
C PRO A 13 -18.09 64.42 9.90
N ALA A 14 -18.58 63.23 9.58
CA ALA A 14 -18.75 62.14 10.53
C ALA A 14 -17.52 61.22 10.45
N THR A 15 -16.66 61.30 11.46
CA THR A 15 -15.60 60.32 11.71
C THR A 15 -16.23 58.99 12.10
N VAL A 16 -16.05 57.96 11.26
CA VAL A 16 -16.24 56.55 11.63
C VAL A 16 -14.85 55.92 11.73
N PRO A 17 -14.52 55.18 12.82
CA PRO A 17 -13.17 54.65 13.02
C PRO A 17 -12.85 53.56 12.00
N ASP A 18 -11.63 53.62 11.49
CA ASP A 18 -10.99 52.63 10.64
C ASP A 18 -11.06 51.24 11.30
N ALA A 19 -11.70 50.30 10.59
CA ALA A 19 -11.78 48.91 11.01
C ALA A 19 -10.39 48.27 10.80
N SER A 20 -9.81 47.84 11.91
CA SER A 20 -8.58 47.05 12.04
C SER A 20 -8.11 46.35 10.76
N VAL A 21 -6.96 46.81 10.25
CA VAL A 21 -6.09 46.03 9.38
C VAL A 21 -5.69 44.77 10.16
N ARG A 22 -6.38 43.66 9.93
CA ARG A 22 -5.88 42.34 10.33
C ARG A 22 -4.60 42.11 9.53
N THR A 23 -3.46 42.13 10.19
CA THR A 23 -2.18 41.66 9.63
C THR A 23 -2.36 40.20 9.22
N ALA A 24 -2.57 39.95 7.93
CA ALA A 24 -2.57 38.61 7.38
C ALA A 24 -1.20 37.98 7.62
N LYS A 25 -1.17 36.79 8.23
CA LYS A 25 0.06 36.03 8.45
C LYS A 25 0.76 35.77 7.12
N LYS A 26 2.10 35.69 7.15
CA LYS A 26 2.90 35.50 5.95
C LYS A 26 2.64 34.10 5.38
N VAL A 27 2.20 34.02 4.13
CA VAL A 27 2.05 32.73 3.42
C VAL A 27 3.36 32.38 2.72
N GLN A 28 3.86 31.17 2.92
CA GLN A 28 5.05 30.64 2.25
C GLN A 28 4.66 29.49 1.31
N SER A 29 5.03 29.62 0.04
CA SER A 29 4.87 28.51 -0.90
C SER A 29 6.00 27.50 -0.70
N VAL A 30 5.63 26.22 -0.62
CA VAL A 30 6.55 25.08 -0.53
C VAL A 30 6.13 24.02 -1.54
N ASP A 31 7.10 23.31 -2.12
CA ASP A 31 6.88 22.31 -3.18
C ASP A 31 6.38 20.97 -2.62
N ARG A 32 6.72 20.67 -1.36
CA ARG A 32 6.28 19.46 -0.64
C ARG A 32 6.26 19.67 0.86
N VAL A 33 5.50 18.82 1.54
CA VAL A 33 5.41 18.79 3.01
C VAL A 33 5.24 17.36 3.50
N ILE A 34 5.96 17.00 4.56
CA ILE A 34 5.81 15.73 5.28
C ILE A 34 5.31 16.01 6.69
N ILE A 35 4.10 15.52 7.00
CA ILE A 35 3.45 15.67 8.31
C ILE A 35 3.39 14.31 8.98
N ARG A 36 3.73 14.25 10.27
CA ARG A 36 3.52 13.06 11.11
C ARG A 36 2.63 13.38 12.30
N PHE A 37 1.48 12.72 12.38
CA PHE A 37 0.66 12.68 13.59
C PHE A 37 1.10 11.50 14.46
N ALA A 38 1.37 11.74 15.75
CA ALA A 38 1.79 10.69 16.67
C ALA A 38 1.09 10.81 18.02
N GLY A 39 0.62 9.68 18.54
CA GLY A 39 -0.12 9.58 19.79
C GLY A 39 -0.25 8.13 20.25
N ASP A 40 -1.09 7.86 21.24
CA ASP A 40 -1.35 6.50 21.66
C ASP A 40 -2.29 5.78 20.69
N SER A 41 -2.18 4.45 20.62
CA SER A 41 -3.21 3.62 19.98
C SER A 41 -4.59 3.93 20.59
N GLY A 42 -5.53 4.35 19.75
CA GLY A 42 -6.86 4.78 20.17
C GLY A 42 -7.08 6.30 20.24
N ASP A 43 -6.03 7.13 20.17
CA ASP A 43 -6.17 8.59 20.06
C ASP A 43 -6.67 9.05 18.67
N GLY A 44 -6.84 8.12 17.72
CA GLY A 44 -7.38 8.40 16.40
C GLY A 44 -6.40 9.11 15.46
N MET A 45 -5.09 8.87 15.60
CA MET A 45 -4.06 9.40 14.68
C MET A 45 -4.29 8.93 13.24
N GLN A 46 -4.67 7.66 13.07
CA GLN A 46 -5.00 7.08 11.75
C GLN A 46 -6.19 7.81 11.12
N LEU A 47 -7.27 8.02 11.89
CA LEU A 47 -8.44 8.75 11.41
C LEU A 47 -8.10 10.19 11.00
N THR A 48 -7.27 10.85 11.80
CA THR A 48 -6.83 12.22 11.55
C THR A 48 -6.02 12.31 10.25
N GLY A 49 -5.05 11.41 10.11
CA GLY A 49 -4.23 11.26 8.90
C GLY A 49 -5.04 10.95 7.65
N ASP A 50 -5.94 9.96 7.71
CA ASP A 50 -6.82 9.59 6.60
C ASP A 50 -7.69 10.76 6.12
N ARG A 51 -8.16 11.60 7.05
CA ARG A 51 -8.96 12.77 6.69
C ARG A 51 -8.15 13.85 6.02
N PHE A 52 -7.00 14.19 6.60
CA PHE A 52 -6.12 15.17 5.98
C PHE A 52 -5.67 14.71 4.59
N THR A 53 -5.42 13.40 4.42
CA THR A 53 -5.11 12.76 3.13
C THR A 53 -6.26 12.95 2.12
N SER A 54 -7.50 12.73 2.55
CA SER A 54 -8.69 12.87 1.70
C SER A 54 -8.89 14.32 1.21
N GLU A 55 -8.66 15.31 2.07
CA GLU A 55 -8.72 16.74 1.68
C GLU A 55 -7.58 17.12 0.75
N THR A 56 -6.37 16.64 1.04
CA THR A 56 -5.17 16.88 0.22
C THR A 56 -5.35 16.31 -1.20
N ALA A 57 -5.91 15.09 -1.31
CA ALA A 57 -6.29 14.52 -2.60
C ALA A 57 -7.35 15.36 -3.34
N SER A 58 -8.35 15.87 -2.61
CA SER A 58 -9.44 16.66 -3.20
C SER A 58 -8.97 18.03 -3.68
N PHE A 59 -7.91 18.57 -3.09
CA PHE A 59 -7.23 19.79 -3.54
C PHE A 59 -6.37 19.55 -4.80
N GLY A 60 -6.12 18.28 -5.17
CA GLY A 60 -5.37 17.91 -6.37
C GLY A 60 -3.86 17.80 -6.15
N ASN A 61 -3.39 17.66 -4.90
CA ASN A 61 -1.99 17.32 -4.63
C ASN A 61 -1.73 15.84 -4.91
N ASP A 62 -0.49 15.52 -5.31
CA ASP A 62 0.00 14.15 -5.19
C ASP A 62 0.29 13.84 -3.72
N LEU A 63 0.13 12.58 -3.32
CA LEU A 63 0.30 12.16 -1.94
C LEU A 63 0.78 10.71 -1.78
N SER A 64 1.45 10.45 -0.67
CA SER A 64 1.81 9.12 -0.20
C SER A 64 1.71 9.06 1.32
N THR A 65 1.17 7.95 1.85
CA THR A 65 0.94 7.78 3.29
C THR A 65 1.69 6.58 3.86
N LEU A 66 1.99 6.65 5.16
CA LEU A 66 2.54 5.55 5.93
C LEU A 66 1.85 5.47 7.31
N PRO A 67 0.80 4.64 7.42
CA PRO A 67 0.29 4.19 8.70
C PRO A 67 1.34 3.38 9.46
N ASN A 68 1.57 3.71 10.73
CA ASN A 68 2.45 2.97 11.61
C ASN A 68 1.72 2.59 12.90
N PHE A 69 1.41 1.31 13.00
CA PHE A 69 0.73 0.73 14.16
C PHE A 69 1.74 0.17 15.16
N PRO A 70 1.48 0.28 16.47
CA PRO A 70 2.27 -0.42 17.46
C PRO A 70 2.17 -1.93 17.26
N ALA A 71 3.21 -2.66 17.66
CA ALA A 71 3.22 -4.12 17.59
C ALA A 71 2.19 -4.74 18.57
N GLU A 72 1.93 -4.05 19.69
CA GLU A 72 0.96 -4.48 20.70
C GLU A 72 -0.41 -3.84 20.47
N ILE A 73 -1.47 -4.66 20.43
CA ILE A 73 -2.85 -4.20 20.26
C ILE A 73 -3.31 -3.32 21.44
N ARG A 74 -2.79 -3.57 22.66
CA ARG A 74 -3.13 -2.83 23.89
C ARG A 74 -1.90 -2.54 24.74
N ALA A 75 -0.87 -1.94 24.14
CA ALA A 75 0.20 -1.37 24.94
C ALA A 75 -0.37 -0.31 25.92
N PRO A 76 0.19 -0.18 27.14
CA PRO A 76 -0.25 0.83 28.08
C PRO A 76 -0.12 2.24 27.50
N ALA A 77 -1.17 3.07 27.65
CA ALA A 77 -1.17 4.45 27.18
C ALA A 77 0.00 5.27 27.77
N GLY A 78 0.62 6.10 26.94
CA GLY A 78 1.78 6.92 27.28
C GLY A 78 3.09 6.13 27.38
N THR A 79 3.21 4.99 26.70
CA THR A 79 4.45 4.20 26.62
C THR A 79 4.95 4.11 25.18
N LEU A 80 6.28 3.95 25.00
CA LEU A 80 6.88 3.85 23.66
C LEU A 80 6.29 2.73 22.80
N PRO A 81 6.05 1.50 23.32
CA PRO A 81 5.43 0.43 22.53
C PRO A 81 3.99 0.71 22.11
N GLY A 82 3.30 1.67 22.75
CA GLY A 82 1.92 2.03 22.43
C GLY A 82 1.76 3.20 21.46
N VAL A 83 2.87 3.77 21.01
CA VAL A 83 2.84 4.87 20.04
C VAL A 83 2.34 4.37 18.69
N SER A 84 1.30 5.03 18.20
CA SER A 84 0.83 4.94 16.82
C SER A 84 1.12 6.25 16.11
N SER A 85 1.53 6.17 14.85
CA SER A 85 1.71 7.34 14.01
C SER A 85 1.12 7.18 12.62
N PHE A 86 0.82 8.30 11.99
CA PHE A 86 0.42 8.39 10.60
C PHE A 86 1.26 9.47 9.94
N GLN A 87 2.03 9.10 8.93
CA GLN A 87 2.79 10.04 8.13
C GLN A 87 2.11 10.26 6.79
N LEU A 88 2.07 11.51 6.35
CA LEU A 88 1.59 11.93 5.05
C LEU A 88 2.64 12.81 4.41
N HIS A 89 2.97 12.51 3.15
CA HIS A 89 3.75 13.38 2.27
C HIS A 89 2.86 13.81 1.13
N PHE A 90 2.84 15.11 0.83
CA PHE A 90 2.12 15.66 -0.30
C PHE A 90 2.94 16.75 -0.98
N ALA A 91 2.73 16.89 -2.28
CA ALA A 91 3.53 17.78 -3.12
C ALA A 91 2.72 18.35 -4.29
N ASP A 92 3.32 19.35 -4.96
CA ASP A 92 2.87 19.91 -6.23
C ASP A 92 3.43 19.16 -7.46
N HIS A 93 4.13 18.05 -7.23
CA HIS A 93 4.73 17.19 -8.24
C HIS A 93 4.64 15.72 -7.82
N ASP A 94 4.99 14.81 -8.75
CA ASP A 94 4.95 13.36 -8.54
C ASP A 94 5.90 12.90 -7.40
N ILE A 95 5.34 12.25 -6.39
CA ILE A 95 6.02 11.68 -5.23
C ILE A 95 5.66 10.21 -5.05
N LEU A 96 6.66 9.40 -4.71
CA LEU A 96 6.53 7.93 -4.68
C LEU A 96 6.83 7.32 -3.31
N THR A 97 7.07 8.16 -2.30
CA THR A 97 7.42 7.73 -0.95
C THR A 97 6.67 8.59 0.06
N PRO A 98 6.48 8.11 1.30
CA PRO A 98 5.80 8.87 2.33
C PRO A 98 6.73 9.92 2.95
N GLY A 99 7.94 10.12 2.41
CA GLY A 99 8.95 11.05 2.92
C GLY A 99 9.94 10.43 3.91
N ASP A 100 11.20 10.88 3.87
CA ASP A 100 12.29 10.35 4.72
C ASP A 100 12.22 10.84 6.17
N ALA A 101 11.83 12.09 6.36
CA ALA A 101 11.87 12.81 7.62
C ALA A 101 10.69 13.81 7.68
N PRO A 102 9.93 13.88 8.78
CA PRO A 102 8.81 14.83 8.89
C PRO A 102 9.28 16.27 8.98
N ASP A 103 8.65 17.16 8.22
CA ASP A 103 8.80 18.62 8.37
C ASP A 103 7.98 19.11 9.58
N VAL A 104 6.87 18.44 9.88
CA VAL A 104 6.01 18.72 11.03
C VAL A 104 5.70 17.45 11.82
N LEU A 105 5.90 17.50 13.14
CA LEU A 105 5.43 16.49 14.09
C LEU A 105 4.33 17.06 14.97
N VAL A 106 3.16 16.41 14.97
CA VAL A 106 2.12 16.62 15.98
C VAL A 106 2.24 15.51 17.02
N ALA A 107 2.77 15.84 18.19
CA ALA A 107 2.98 14.91 19.30
C ALA A 107 1.90 15.09 20.37
N MET A 108 1.00 14.11 20.47
CA MET A 108 -0.11 14.15 21.43
C MET A 108 0.32 13.91 22.89
N ASN A 109 1.50 13.34 23.13
CA ASN A 109 2.02 13.03 24.46
C ASN A 109 3.56 12.87 24.45
N PRO A 110 4.23 12.73 25.61
CA PRO A 110 5.68 12.55 25.69
C PRO A 110 6.22 11.30 24.98
N ALA A 111 5.45 10.20 24.94
CA ALA A 111 5.87 8.96 24.27
C ALA A 111 5.93 9.16 22.76
N ALA A 112 4.92 9.82 22.19
CA ALA A 112 4.85 10.20 20.79
C ALA A 112 6.02 11.13 20.41
N LEU A 113 6.35 12.11 21.26
CA LEU A 113 7.52 12.96 21.04
C LEU A 113 8.80 12.13 21.03
N LYS A 114 9.07 11.38 22.11
CA LYS A 114 10.31 10.61 22.28
C LYS A 114 10.53 9.58 21.16
N ALA A 115 9.47 8.90 20.73
CA ALA A 115 9.54 7.87 19.70
C ALA A 115 9.86 8.42 18.30
N ASN A 116 9.59 9.70 18.03
CA ASN A 116 9.70 10.28 16.70
C ASN A 116 10.77 11.38 16.58
N LEU A 117 11.23 11.94 17.70
CA LEU A 117 12.16 13.08 17.71
C LEU A 117 13.45 12.82 16.91
N GLY A 118 13.96 11.59 16.94
CA GLY A 118 15.17 11.21 16.20
C GLY A 118 15.02 11.17 14.68
N ASP A 119 13.78 11.17 14.16
CA ASP A 119 13.51 11.21 12.72
C ASP A 119 13.38 12.64 12.17
N LEU A 120 13.27 13.66 13.02
CA LEU A 120 13.03 15.03 12.60
C LEU A 120 14.33 15.72 12.18
N PRO A 121 14.34 16.48 11.06
CA PRO A 121 15.45 17.35 10.72
C PRO A 121 15.49 18.56 11.66
N ARG A 122 16.66 19.20 11.76
CA ARG A 122 16.77 20.49 12.45
C ARG A 122 15.90 21.53 11.76
N GLY A 123 15.25 22.37 12.56
CA GLY A 123 14.31 23.40 12.09
C GLY A 123 12.90 22.87 11.81
N ALA A 124 12.64 21.56 11.98
CA ALA A 124 11.29 21.02 11.87
C ALA A 124 10.34 21.61 12.91
N GLU A 125 9.07 21.70 12.55
CA GLU A 125 8.00 22.17 13.41
C GLU A 125 7.54 21.05 14.34
N VAL A 126 7.45 21.32 15.64
CA VAL A 126 7.00 20.35 16.64
C VAL A 126 5.83 20.93 17.41
N ILE A 127 4.63 20.44 17.13
CA ILE A 127 3.41 20.80 17.86
C ILE A 127 3.21 19.80 18.99
N VAL A 128 3.32 20.25 20.24
CA VAL A 128 3.21 19.39 21.43
C VAL A 128 1.95 19.70 22.22
N ASN A 129 1.23 18.64 22.63
CA ASN A 129 0.16 18.78 23.62
C ASN A 129 0.75 18.99 25.02
N THR A 130 0.82 20.23 25.49
CA THR A 130 1.43 20.52 26.80
C THR A 130 0.69 19.91 27.98
N ASP A 131 -0.62 19.66 27.84
CA ASP A 131 -1.45 19.09 28.92
C ASP A 131 -0.99 17.68 29.34
N GLU A 132 -0.31 16.94 28.44
CA GLU A 132 0.12 15.56 28.67
C GLU A 132 1.54 15.45 29.26
N PHE A 133 2.29 16.56 29.37
CA PHE A 133 3.67 16.59 29.89
C PHE A 133 3.71 16.62 31.43
N THR A 134 2.96 15.70 32.05
CA THR A 134 2.95 15.54 33.51
C THR A 134 4.14 14.71 34.01
N ARG A 135 4.56 14.90 35.27
CA ARG A 135 5.63 14.09 35.90
C ARG A 135 5.42 12.58 35.74
N ARG A 136 4.17 12.11 35.85
CA ARG A 136 3.83 10.68 35.68
C ARG A 136 4.02 10.21 34.24
N ALA A 137 3.64 11.01 33.25
CA ALA A 137 3.79 10.67 31.84
C ALA A 137 5.27 10.67 31.40
N LEU A 138 6.05 11.65 31.86
CA LEU A 138 7.49 11.70 31.62
C LEU A 138 8.22 10.49 32.19
N ALA A 139 7.88 10.08 33.42
CA ALA A 139 8.47 8.90 34.05
C ALA A 139 8.23 7.61 33.26
N LYS A 140 7.04 7.44 32.65
CA LYS A 140 6.72 6.26 31.82
C LYS A 140 7.63 6.11 30.59
N VAL A 141 8.15 7.22 30.09
CA VAL A 141 9.06 7.24 28.94
C VAL A 141 10.52 7.38 29.37
N GLY A 142 10.81 7.32 30.67
CA GLY A 142 12.16 7.41 31.21
C GLY A 142 12.77 8.80 31.17
N TRP A 143 11.96 9.86 31.23
CA TRP A 143 12.42 11.24 31.37
C TRP A 143 12.25 11.72 32.82
N SER A 144 13.32 12.29 33.39
CA SER A 144 13.34 12.87 34.73
C SER A 144 12.84 14.33 34.75
N ALA A 145 13.02 15.05 33.64
CA ALA A 145 12.55 16.41 33.41
C ALA A 145 11.86 16.50 32.05
N SER A 146 11.04 17.55 31.86
CA SER A 146 10.37 17.79 30.58
C SER A 146 11.38 18.36 29.58
N PRO A 147 11.46 17.81 28.34
CA PRO A 147 12.29 18.41 27.29
C PRO A 147 11.74 19.76 26.79
N LEU A 148 10.55 20.15 27.26
CA LEU A 148 10.00 21.49 27.05
C LEU A 148 10.63 22.51 28.01
N ASP A 149 11.29 22.09 29.08
CA ASP A 149 11.80 23.02 30.10
C ASP A 149 13.33 23.15 30.06
N ASP A 150 13.96 22.55 29.04
CA ASP A 150 15.41 22.59 28.81
C ASP A 150 15.74 22.78 27.31
N ASP A 151 17.03 22.76 26.98
CA ASP A 151 17.53 22.99 25.61
C ASP A 151 17.44 21.75 24.70
N SER A 152 16.81 20.65 25.14
CA SER A 152 16.74 19.40 24.36
C SER A 152 16.02 19.57 23.03
N LEU A 153 15.16 20.58 22.90
CA LEU A 153 14.41 20.88 21.67
C LEU A 153 14.88 22.15 20.97
N ALA A 154 16.01 22.75 21.36
CA ALA A 154 16.51 24.00 20.79
C ALA A 154 16.78 23.94 19.27
N GLY A 155 16.93 22.74 18.72
CA GLY A 155 17.11 22.50 17.28
C GLY A 155 15.80 22.51 16.46
N PHE A 156 14.64 22.72 17.08
CA PHE A 156 13.32 22.63 16.45
C PHE A 156 12.48 23.89 16.72
N ALA A 157 11.50 24.14 15.86
CA ALA A 157 10.50 25.16 16.09
C ALA A 157 9.34 24.55 16.89
N VAL A 158 9.35 24.75 18.22
CA VAL A 158 8.41 24.08 19.14
C VAL A 158 7.18 24.95 19.43
N HIS A 159 6.00 24.46 19.05
CA HIS A 159 4.70 25.06 19.33
C HIS A 159 4.04 24.35 20.51
N ARG A 160 3.88 25.08 21.61
CA ARG A 160 3.31 24.58 22.87
C ARG A 160 1.82 24.81 22.89
N VAL A 161 1.03 23.81 22.50
CA VAL A 161 -0.42 23.94 22.41
C VAL A 161 -1.09 23.09 23.49
N PRO A 162 -1.87 23.69 24.42
CA PRO A 162 -2.66 22.93 25.39
C PRO A 162 -3.91 22.34 24.71
N LEU A 163 -3.69 21.36 23.82
CA LEU A 163 -4.71 20.79 22.95
C LEU A 163 -5.89 20.21 23.73
N THR A 164 -5.64 19.56 24.86
CA THR A 164 -6.70 18.98 25.69
C THR A 164 -7.54 20.09 26.31
N THR A 165 -6.90 21.10 26.90
CA THR A 165 -7.58 22.23 27.54
C THR A 165 -8.40 23.03 26.53
N LEU A 166 -7.83 23.37 25.37
CA LEU A 166 -8.53 24.13 24.31
C LEU A 166 -9.70 23.35 23.73
N THR A 167 -9.56 22.03 23.54
CA THR A 167 -10.66 21.18 23.07
C THR A 167 -11.80 21.13 24.09
N LEU A 168 -11.47 20.99 25.38
CA LEU A 168 -12.48 20.97 26.44
C LEU A 168 -13.22 22.30 26.57
N GLU A 169 -12.51 23.42 26.45
CA GLU A 169 -13.12 24.75 26.49
C GLU A 169 -14.07 24.98 25.31
N ALA A 170 -13.67 24.55 24.10
CA ALA A 170 -14.52 24.62 22.90
C ALA A 170 -15.80 23.75 23.00
N LEU A 171 -15.79 22.73 23.87
CA LEU A 171 -16.89 21.78 24.04
C LEU A 171 -17.61 21.90 25.39
N LYS A 172 -17.32 22.93 26.19
CA LYS A 172 -17.90 23.07 27.54
C LYS A 172 -19.43 23.10 27.56
N ASP A 173 -20.03 23.67 26.53
CA ASP A 173 -21.49 23.82 26.39
C ASP A 173 -22.12 22.66 25.60
N SER A 174 -21.35 21.63 25.23
CA SER A 174 -21.85 20.52 24.41
C SER A 174 -22.62 19.46 25.20
N GLY A 175 -22.61 19.53 26.54
CA GLY A 175 -23.25 18.55 27.43
C GLY A 175 -22.57 17.17 27.45
N LEU A 176 -21.40 17.01 26.80
CA LEU A 176 -20.68 15.73 26.78
C LEU A 176 -19.92 15.49 28.07
N ALA A 177 -19.80 14.21 28.45
CA ALA A 177 -18.88 13.82 29.50
C ALA A 177 -17.44 14.17 29.10
N ARG A 178 -16.64 14.65 30.05
CA ARG A 178 -15.25 15.08 29.83
C ARG A 178 -14.44 14.08 28.99
N LYS A 179 -14.56 12.78 29.28
CA LYS A 179 -13.86 11.71 28.55
C LYS A 179 -14.21 11.66 27.05
N ASP A 180 -15.46 11.93 26.69
CA ASP A 180 -15.88 11.94 25.29
C ASP A 180 -15.50 13.24 24.58
N ALA A 181 -15.48 14.37 25.29
CA ALA A 181 -14.94 15.63 24.77
C ALA A 181 -13.41 15.56 24.53
N GLU A 182 -12.64 14.96 25.45
CA GLU A 182 -11.18 14.77 25.30
C GLU A 182 -10.82 13.95 24.06
N ARG A 183 -11.69 13.02 23.64
CA ARG A 183 -11.48 12.21 22.42
C ARG A 183 -11.54 13.01 21.13
N ALA A 184 -12.09 14.23 21.15
CA ALA A 184 -12.15 15.12 19.99
C ALA A 184 -10.85 15.94 19.79
N LYS A 185 -9.85 15.80 20.67
CA LYS A 185 -8.57 16.54 20.59
C LYS A 185 -7.83 16.31 19.26
N ASN A 186 -7.99 15.13 18.69
CA ASN A 186 -7.43 14.79 17.38
C ASN A 186 -8.06 15.62 16.25
N MET A 187 -9.36 15.96 16.35
CA MET A 187 -10.02 16.84 15.40
C MET A 187 -9.60 18.30 15.57
N PHE A 188 -9.30 18.73 16.80
CA PHE A 188 -8.68 20.04 17.01
C PHE A 188 -7.33 20.13 16.29
N ALA A 189 -6.46 19.14 16.46
CA ALA A 189 -5.18 19.10 15.75
C ALA A 189 -5.36 19.03 14.22
N LEU A 190 -6.38 18.30 13.73
CA LEU A 190 -6.74 18.28 12.32
C LEU A 190 -7.12 19.67 11.81
N GLY A 191 -7.93 20.42 12.58
CA GLY A 191 -8.34 21.79 12.27
C GLY A 191 -7.16 22.73 12.18
N LEU A 192 -6.23 22.64 13.15
CA LEU A 192 -5.02 23.44 13.19
C LEU A 192 -4.13 23.20 11.96
N LEU A 193 -3.89 21.94 11.58
CA LEU A 193 -3.13 21.67 10.37
C LEU A 193 -3.88 22.02 9.09
N SER A 194 -5.21 21.88 9.08
CA SER A 194 -6.02 22.30 7.94
C SER A 194 -5.89 23.80 7.71
N TRP A 195 -5.84 24.59 8.78
CA TRP A 195 -5.50 26.00 8.70
C TRP A 195 -4.06 26.23 8.21
N MET A 196 -3.08 25.56 8.83
CA MET A 196 -1.65 25.74 8.53
C MET A 196 -1.30 25.51 7.06
N TYR A 197 -2.04 24.63 6.37
CA TYR A 197 -1.84 24.29 4.95
C TYR A 197 -2.99 24.72 4.03
N HIS A 198 -3.81 25.67 4.46
CA HIS A 198 -4.94 26.24 3.70
C HIS A 198 -5.88 25.19 3.08
N ARG A 199 -6.16 24.11 3.83
CA ARG A 199 -7.07 23.05 3.40
C ARG A 199 -8.54 23.46 3.55
N PRO A 200 -9.40 23.16 2.56
CA PRO A 200 -10.83 23.40 2.67
C PRO A 200 -11.45 22.67 3.88
N THR A 201 -12.35 23.34 4.59
CA THR A 201 -12.98 22.79 5.81
C THR A 201 -14.27 22.01 5.53
N ALA A 202 -15.02 22.40 4.51
CA ALA A 202 -16.36 21.89 4.23
C ALA A 202 -16.41 20.36 4.00
N GLY A 203 -15.41 19.81 3.30
CA GLY A 203 -15.31 18.36 3.05
C GLY A 203 -15.19 17.55 4.34
N THR A 204 -14.33 18.02 5.25
CA THR A 204 -14.06 17.37 6.54
C THR A 204 -15.28 17.46 7.45
N GLU A 205 -15.94 18.61 7.51
CA GLU A 205 -17.18 18.76 8.30
C GLU A 205 -18.29 17.83 7.82
N ALA A 206 -18.54 17.77 6.52
CA ALA A 206 -19.54 16.88 5.93
C ALA A 206 -19.20 15.41 6.17
N PHE A 207 -17.92 15.06 6.19
CA PHE A 207 -17.48 13.72 6.57
C PHE A 207 -17.78 13.41 8.04
N LEU A 208 -17.42 14.30 8.97
CA LEU A 208 -17.60 14.07 10.41
C LEU A 208 -19.08 13.86 10.75
N LEU A 209 -19.96 14.68 10.16
CA LEU A 209 -21.41 14.53 10.28
C LEU A 209 -21.90 13.16 9.78
N ARG A 210 -21.42 12.69 8.63
CA ARG A 210 -21.78 11.37 8.08
C ARG A 210 -21.24 10.21 8.92
N LYS A 211 -19.97 10.26 9.32
CA LYS A 211 -19.31 9.19 10.09
C LYS A 211 -19.99 8.97 11.44
N PHE A 212 -20.33 10.04 12.14
CA PHE A 212 -20.95 10.00 13.45
C PHE A 212 -22.46 10.23 13.41
N ALA A 213 -23.11 10.03 12.26
CA ALA A 213 -24.55 10.27 12.08
C ALA A 213 -25.44 9.53 13.09
N LYS A 214 -24.99 8.37 13.60
CA LYS A 214 -25.69 7.60 14.65
C LYS A 214 -25.58 8.20 16.05
N LYS A 215 -24.70 9.18 16.26
CA LYS A 215 -24.44 9.88 17.52
C LYS A 215 -24.29 11.40 17.25
N PRO A 216 -25.41 12.12 17.04
CA PRO A 216 -25.39 13.52 16.61
C PRO A 216 -24.57 14.44 17.52
N ASP A 217 -24.64 14.26 18.84
CA ASP A 217 -23.89 15.09 19.79
C ASP A 217 -22.37 14.90 19.64
N ILE A 218 -21.93 13.66 19.38
CA ILE A 218 -20.52 13.36 19.09
C ILE A 218 -20.13 13.95 17.72
N ALA A 219 -21.01 13.90 16.72
CA ALA A 219 -20.76 14.50 15.42
C ALA A 219 -20.55 16.02 15.54
N ALA A 220 -21.47 16.70 16.23
CA ALA A 220 -21.42 18.13 16.49
C ALA A 220 -20.15 18.52 17.27
N ALA A 221 -19.79 17.75 18.29
CA ALA A 221 -18.57 17.99 19.06
C ALA A 221 -17.29 17.83 18.23
N ASN A 222 -17.21 16.81 17.36
CA ASN A 222 -16.04 16.65 16.49
C ASN A 222 -15.92 17.83 15.48
N VAL A 223 -17.04 18.32 14.94
CA VAL A 223 -17.06 19.50 14.08
C VAL A 223 -16.67 20.77 14.84
N ALA A 224 -17.18 20.95 16.06
CA ALA A 224 -16.84 22.10 16.90
C ALA A 224 -15.35 22.09 17.30
N ALA A 225 -14.80 20.95 17.70
CA ALA A 225 -13.37 20.80 18.00
C ALA A 225 -12.50 21.08 16.75
N PHE A 226 -12.90 20.58 15.58
CA PHE A 226 -12.22 20.87 14.32
C PHE A 226 -12.20 22.36 14.00
N ARG A 227 -13.35 23.04 14.07
CA ARG A 227 -13.45 24.49 13.86
C ARG A 227 -12.63 25.27 14.89
N ALA A 228 -12.64 24.84 16.14
CA ALA A 228 -11.84 25.47 17.20
C ALA A 228 -10.34 25.40 16.89
N GLY A 229 -9.85 24.25 16.40
CA GLY A 229 -8.46 24.10 15.97
C GLY A 229 -8.10 24.99 14.79
N TRP A 230 -8.98 25.10 13.80
CA TRP A 230 -8.80 25.98 12.65
C TRP A 230 -8.77 27.46 13.08
N ASN A 231 -9.73 27.88 13.91
CA ASN A 231 -9.81 29.23 14.46
C ASN A 231 -8.61 29.58 15.35
N PHE A 232 -8.09 28.61 16.12
CA PHE A 232 -6.87 28.80 16.92
C PHE A 232 -5.68 29.14 16.03
N GLY A 233 -5.55 28.47 14.88
CA GLY A 233 -4.53 28.79 13.89
C GLY A 233 -4.60 30.24 13.41
N GLU A 234 -5.81 30.73 13.09
CA GLU A 234 -6.02 32.13 12.68
C GLU A 234 -5.63 33.14 13.76
N THR A 235 -5.90 32.85 15.03
CA THR A 235 -5.79 33.84 16.13
C THR A 235 -4.49 33.79 16.90
N THR A 236 -3.78 32.65 16.92
CA THR A 236 -2.52 32.52 17.66
C THR A 236 -1.38 33.28 16.98
N GLU A 237 -0.43 33.83 17.73
CA GLU A 237 0.81 34.39 17.17
C GLU A 237 1.95 33.36 17.09
N ASP A 238 1.75 32.17 17.67
CA ASP A 238 2.78 31.11 17.74
C ASP A 238 3.22 30.63 16.34
N PHE A 239 2.28 30.62 15.38
CA PHE A 239 2.55 30.30 13.99
C PHE A 239 2.70 31.58 13.17
N ALA A 240 3.94 31.98 12.90
CA ALA A 240 4.27 33.18 12.11
C ALA A 240 4.02 33.02 10.60
N VAL A 241 3.94 31.78 10.11
CA VAL A 241 3.83 31.44 8.69
C VAL A 241 2.77 30.35 8.50
N SER A 242 1.98 30.47 7.44
CA SER A 242 1.16 29.38 6.89
C SER A 242 1.70 28.97 5.53
N TYR A 243 1.44 27.72 5.11
CA TYR A 243 2.06 27.12 3.93
C TYR A 243 1.05 26.86 2.82
N GLU A 244 1.48 27.01 1.58
CA GLU A 244 0.70 26.66 0.40
C GLU A 244 1.47 25.68 -0.49
N VAL A 245 0.84 24.55 -0.82
CA VAL A 245 1.35 23.57 -1.78
C VAL A 245 0.40 23.54 -2.98
N ALA A 246 0.90 23.96 -4.14
CA ALA A 246 0.10 24.02 -5.36
C ALA A 246 -0.40 22.61 -5.78
N PRO A 247 -1.53 22.50 -6.51
CA PRO A 247 -1.98 21.22 -7.04
C PRO A 247 -0.95 20.61 -8.00
N ALA A 248 -0.83 19.28 -8.01
CA ALA A 248 0.09 18.54 -8.87
C ALA A 248 -0.46 18.35 -10.31
N SER A 249 -1.00 19.41 -10.90
CA SER A 249 -1.73 19.37 -12.17
C SER A 249 -0.87 18.92 -13.36
N ALA A 250 0.46 19.07 -13.27
CA ALA A 250 1.40 18.60 -14.29
C ALA A 250 1.77 17.11 -14.15
N ALA A 251 1.57 16.52 -12.96
CA ALA A 251 1.93 15.13 -12.67
C ALA A 251 0.85 14.13 -13.11
N PHE A 252 -0.41 14.58 -13.24
CA PHE A 252 -1.54 13.70 -13.51
C PHE A 252 -2.22 13.99 -14.86
N PRO A 253 -2.42 12.97 -15.71
CA PRO A 253 -3.31 13.08 -16.85
C PRO A 253 -4.74 13.49 -16.43
N PRO A 254 -5.50 14.21 -17.27
CA PRO A 254 -6.91 14.48 -16.98
C PRO A 254 -7.71 13.20 -16.76
N GLY A 255 -8.55 13.16 -15.72
CA GLY A 255 -9.39 12.00 -15.43
C GLY A 255 -10.11 12.07 -14.08
N THR A 256 -10.85 11.02 -13.76
CA THR A 256 -11.48 10.86 -12.44
C THR A 256 -10.53 10.11 -11.53
N TYR A 257 -10.13 10.74 -10.43
CA TYR A 257 -9.20 10.19 -9.45
C TYR A 257 -9.91 9.83 -8.16
N ARG A 258 -9.33 8.85 -7.46
CA ARG A 258 -9.71 8.46 -6.12
C ARG A 258 -8.45 8.12 -5.33
N ASN A 259 -8.38 8.58 -4.08
CA ASN A 259 -7.39 8.06 -3.15
C ASN A 259 -7.67 6.57 -2.85
N ILE A 260 -6.69 5.70 -3.05
CA ILE A 260 -6.84 4.25 -2.86
C ILE A 260 -5.65 3.68 -2.09
N SER A 261 -5.93 2.75 -1.16
CA SER A 261 -4.91 1.94 -0.50
C SER A 261 -4.68 0.62 -1.24
N GLY A 262 -3.53 -0.02 -1.04
CA GLY A 262 -3.18 -1.25 -1.77
C GLY A 262 -4.17 -2.40 -1.57
N ASN A 263 -4.60 -2.67 -0.33
CA ASN A 263 -5.59 -3.73 -0.08
C ASN A 263 -6.95 -3.43 -0.71
N LEU A 264 -7.34 -2.15 -0.75
CA LEU A 264 -8.58 -1.71 -1.41
C LEU A 264 -8.48 -1.86 -2.93
N ALA A 265 -7.36 -1.43 -3.52
CA ALA A 265 -7.06 -1.57 -4.94
C ALA A 265 -7.05 -3.05 -5.36
N LEU A 266 -6.41 -3.91 -4.57
CA LEU A 266 -6.38 -5.36 -4.80
C LEU A 266 -7.79 -5.95 -4.76
N SER A 267 -8.60 -5.58 -3.76
CA SER A 267 -10.00 -6.03 -3.65
C SER A 267 -10.82 -5.64 -4.89
N TYR A 268 -10.67 -4.41 -5.38
CA TYR A 268 -11.34 -3.95 -6.60
C TYR A 268 -10.79 -4.64 -7.85
N GLY A 269 -9.49 -4.92 -7.91
CA GLY A 269 -8.86 -5.67 -9.00
C GLY A 269 -9.40 -7.10 -9.10
N LEU A 270 -9.63 -7.77 -7.97
CA LEU A 270 -10.26 -9.10 -7.92
C LEU A 270 -11.72 -9.08 -8.39
N ILE A 271 -12.49 -8.05 -8.02
CA ILE A 271 -13.87 -7.86 -8.50
C ILE A 271 -13.86 -7.61 -10.01
N ALA A 272 -12.98 -6.74 -10.49
CA ALA A 272 -12.81 -6.46 -11.91
C ALA A 272 -12.42 -7.73 -12.68
N ALA A 273 -11.49 -8.53 -12.15
CA ALA A 273 -11.08 -9.80 -12.72
C ALA A 273 -12.24 -10.81 -12.83
N SER A 274 -13.09 -10.87 -11.80
CA SER A 274 -14.31 -11.69 -11.81
C SER A 274 -15.28 -11.24 -12.90
N LYS A 275 -15.46 -9.93 -13.08
CA LYS A 275 -16.33 -9.41 -14.15
C LYS A 275 -15.75 -9.65 -15.54
N GLN A 276 -14.45 -9.46 -15.73
CA GLN A 276 -13.80 -9.64 -17.03
C GLN A 276 -13.62 -11.11 -17.44
N SER A 277 -13.54 -12.02 -16.47
CA SER A 277 -13.49 -13.47 -16.74
C SER A 277 -14.88 -14.09 -16.89
N GLY A 278 -15.93 -13.45 -16.35
CA GLY A 278 -17.27 -14.01 -16.27
C GLY A 278 -17.43 -15.05 -15.16
N LEU A 279 -16.41 -15.26 -14.34
CA LEU A 279 -16.38 -16.26 -13.27
C LEU A 279 -16.80 -15.62 -11.93
N PRO A 280 -17.65 -16.26 -11.12
CA PRO A 280 -17.99 -15.75 -9.80
C PRO A 280 -16.76 -15.74 -8.88
N LEU A 281 -16.52 -14.63 -8.19
CA LEU A 281 -15.43 -14.51 -7.22
C LEU A 281 -15.74 -15.29 -5.94
N PHE A 282 -14.85 -16.20 -5.56
CA PHE A 282 -14.88 -16.88 -4.27
C PHE A 282 -13.59 -16.61 -3.50
N LEU A 283 -13.71 -16.07 -2.30
CA LEU A 283 -12.60 -15.87 -1.36
C LEU A 283 -12.71 -16.86 -0.20
N GLY A 284 -11.75 -17.77 -0.08
CA GLY A 284 -11.54 -18.57 1.13
C GLY A 284 -10.38 -17.99 1.95
N SER A 285 -10.66 -17.44 3.13
CA SER A 285 -9.63 -16.76 3.94
C SER A 285 -9.75 -17.07 5.43
N TYR A 286 -8.61 -17.09 6.11
CA TYR A 286 -8.52 -16.96 7.56
C TYR A 286 -8.05 -15.53 7.90
N PRO A 287 -8.60 -14.86 8.93
CA PRO A 287 -8.17 -13.50 9.28
C PRO A 287 -6.71 -13.46 9.76
N ILE A 288 -5.86 -12.73 9.05
CA ILE A 288 -4.46 -12.49 9.40
C ILE A 288 -4.03 -11.08 8.99
N THR A 289 -3.38 -10.33 9.88
CA THR A 289 -2.85 -8.99 9.56
C THR A 289 -1.64 -9.10 8.63
N PRO A 290 -1.50 -8.26 7.60
CA PRO A 290 -2.40 -7.18 7.16
C PRO A 290 -3.42 -7.58 6.07
N ALA A 291 -3.63 -8.87 5.79
CA ALA A 291 -4.50 -9.35 4.71
C ALA A 291 -6.01 -9.29 5.02
N SER A 292 -6.43 -9.26 6.30
CA SER A 292 -7.85 -9.29 6.69
C SER A 292 -8.73 -8.21 6.07
N ASP A 293 -8.16 -7.05 5.71
CA ASP A 293 -8.93 -5.96 5.10
C ASP A 293 -9.49 -6.30 3.73
N ILE A 294 -8.86 -7.23 3.00
CA ILE A 294 -9.38 -7.73 1.72
C ILE A 294 -10.67 -8.52 1.96
N LEU A 295 -10.70 -9.38 2.99
CA LEU A 295 -11.91 -10.09 3.40
C LEU A 295 -13.01 -9.11 3.83
N HIS A 296 -12.67 -8.10 4.64
CA HIS A 296 -13.62 -7.08 5.07
C HIS A 296 -14.24 -6.34 3.89
N GLU A 297 -13.42 -5.89 2.93
CA GLU A 297 -13.91 -5.15 1.77
C GLU A 297 -14.75 -6.03 0.85
N LEU A 298 -14.24 -7.21 0.46
CA LEU A 298 -14.96 -8.12 -0.44
C LEU A 298 -16.30 -8.60 0.13
N SER A 299 -16.42 -8.74 1.46
CA SER A 299 -17.68 -9.15 2.11
C SER A 299 -18.83 -8.15 1.92
N ARG A 300 -18.51 -6.87 1.62
CA ARG A 300 -19.48 -5.80 1.35
C ARG A 300 -20.03 -5.85 -0.07
N HIS A 301 -19.34 -6.51 -0.99
CA HIS A 301 -19.57 -6.45 -2.44
C HIS A 301 -20.39 -7.63 -2.97
N LYS A 302 -21.36 -8.12 -2.19
CA LYS A 302 -22.28 -9.21 -2.62
C LYS A 302 -23.07 -8.87 -3.88
N ASN A 303 -23.32 -7.58 -4.12
CA ASN A 303 -23.94 -7.06 -5.34
C ASN A 303 -23.15 -7.39 -6.62
N PHE A 304 -21.85 -7.65 -6.52
CA PHE A 304 -21.03 -8.12 -7.64
C PHE A 304 -20.99 -9.64 -7.79
N GLY A 305 -21.70 -10.39 -6.94
CA GLY A 305 -21.70 -11.85 -6.91
C GLY A 305 -20.57 -12.46 -6.08
N VAL A 306 -19.84 -11.63 -5.31
CA VAL A 306 -18.72 -12.06 -4.47
C VAL A 306 -19.21 -12.96 -3.33
N ARG A 307 -18.54 -14.10 -3.15
CA ARG A 307 -18.75 -15.00 -2.00
C ARG A 307 -17.48 -15.04 -1.17
N THR A 308 -17.62 -14.76 0.12
CA THR A 308 -16.52 -14.85 1.09
C THR A 308 -16.79 -15.97 2.09
N PHE A 309 -15.80 -16.81 2.34
CA PHE A 309 -15.81 -17.86 3.34
C PHE A 309 -14.67 -17.60 4.33
N GLN A 310 -15.05 -17.21 5.56
CA GLN A 310 -14.11 -17.12 6.67
C GLN A 310 -13.97 -18.52 7.27
N ALA A 311 -12.82 -19.14 7.09
CA ALA A 311 -12.55 -20.48 7.60
C ALA A 311 -12.01 -20.46 9.04
N GLU A 312 -11.94 -21.63 9.65
CA GLU A 312 -11.40 -21.91 10.97
C GLU A 312 -9.86 -21.79 11.03
N ASP A 313 -9.17 -22.06 9.93
CA ASP A 313 -7.71 -21.94 9.78
C ASP A 313 -7.30 -21.73 8.30
N GLU A 314 -6.00 -21.54 8.07
CA GLU A 314 -5.46 -21.35 6.73
C GLU A 314 -5.59 -22.57 5.81
N ILE A 315 -5.61 -23.79 6.34
CA ILE A 315 -5.72 -25.03 5.57
C ILE A 315 -7.14 -25.17 5.02
N ALA A 316 -8.15 -25.03 5.87
CA ALA A 316 -9.56 -25.01 5.49
C ALA A 316 -9.86 -23.86 4.51
N ALA A 317 -9.28 -22.68 4.72
CA ALA A 317 -9.44 -21.53 3.84
C ALA A 317 -8.98 -21.81 2.39
N ILE A 318 -7.78 -22.38 2.22
CA ILE A 318 -7.29 -22.69 0.86
C ILE A 318 -7.99 -23.92 0.27
N GLY A 319 -8.34 -24.92 1.10
CA GLY A 319 -9.13 -26.07 0.64
C GLY A 319 -10.48 -25.67 0.06
N ALA A 320 -11.19 -24.76 0.74
CA ALA A 320 -12.44 -24.19 0.24
C ALA A 320 -12.25 -23.41 -1.06
N ALA A 321 -11.19 -22.59 -1.16
CA ALA A 321 -10.87 -21.86 -2.38
C ALA A 321 -10.56 -22.79 -3.55
N LEU A 322 -9.72 -23.81 -3.36
CA LEU A 322 -9.39 -24.79 -4.39
C LEU A 322 -10.62 -25.61 -4.83
N GLY A 323 -11.50 -25.96 -3.88
CA GLY A 323 -12.81 -26.57 -4.19
C GLY A 323 -13.71 -25.67 -5.03
N ALA A 324 -13.73 -24.37 -4.74
CA ALA A 324 -14.45 -23.39 -5.56
C ALA A 324 -13.86 -23.27 -6.97
N ALA A 325 -12.53 -23.33 -7.12
CA ALA A 325 -11.88 -23.40 -8.44
C ALA A 325 -12.31 -24.67 -9.19
N PHE A 326 -12.34 -25.83 -8.54
CA PHE A 326 -12.85 -27.03 -9.19
C PHE A 326 -14.31 -26.86 -9.68
N GLY A 327 -15.13 -26.13 -8.91
CA GLY A 327 -16.52 -25.77 -9.26
C GLY A 327 -16.69 -24.62 -10.25
N GLY A 328 -15.63 -24.09 -10.87
CA GLY A 328 -15.74 -23.04 -11.90
C GLY A 328 -15.75 -21.60 -11.38
N ALA A 329 -15.32 -21.35 -10.13
CA ALA A 329 -15.18 -19.99 -9.60
C ALA A 329 -13.79 -19.40 -9.89
N LEU A 330 -13.71 -18.06 -9.92
CA LEU A 330 -12.43 -17.37 -9.74
C LEU A 330 -12.07 -17.46 -8.25
N ALA A 331 -11.26 -18.45 -7.91
CA ALA A 331 -10.91 -18.75 -6.53
C ALA A 331 -9.70 -17.95 -6.06
N VAL A 332 -9.82 -17.39 -4.85
CA VAL A 332 -8.78 -16.60 -4.20
C VAL A 332 -8.64 -17.04 -2.75
N THR A 333 -7.41 -17.06 -2.26
CA THR A 333 -7.11 -17.08 -0.82
C THR A 333 -6.15 -15.94 -0.48
N THR A 334 -6.39 -15.27 0.64
CA THR A 334 -5.57 -14.15 1.13
C THR A 334 -4.88 -14.55 2.43
N THR A 335 -3.61 -14.20 2.58
CA THR A 335 -2.80 -14.60 3.73
C THR A 335 -1.55 -13.74 3.91
N SER A 336 -0.64 -14.17 4.80
CA SER A 336 0.72 -13.65 4.98
C SER A 336 1.69 -14.84 5.18
N GLY A 337 3.00 -14.63 5.25
CA GLY A 337 4.04 -15.67 5.34
C GLY A 337 3.72 -16.93 6.18
N PRO A 338 3.26 -16.82 7.45
CA PRO A 338 2.90 -17.99 8.26
C PRO A 338 1.77 -18.82 7.65
N GLY A 339 0.78 -18.16 7.08
CA GLY A 339 -0.32 -18.83 6.42
C GLY A 339 0.05 -19.42 5.07
N VAL A 340 1.01 -18.84 4.34
CA VAL A 340 1.61 -19.49 3.16
C VAL A 340 2.25 -20.82 3.55
N ALA A 341 2.94 -20.89 4.69
CA ALA A 341 3.55 -22.13 5.17
C ALA A 341 2.48 -23.22 5.40
N LEU A 342 1.38 -22.88 6.07
CA LEU A 342 0.25 -23.81 6.30
C LEU A 342 -0.46 -24.22 5.01
N LYS A 343 -0.52 -23.32 4.01
CA LYS A 343 -1.19 -23.56 2.72
C LYS A 343 -0.33 -24.38 1.74
N SER A 344 0.95 -24.57 2.01
CA SER A 344 1.92 -25.08 1.03
C SER A 344 1.54 -26.44 0.44
N GLU A 345 0.99 -27.37 1.24
CA GLU A 345 0.50 -28.66 0.75
C GLU A 345 -0.65 -28.49 -0.26
N THR A 346 -1.64 -27.65 0.05
CA THR A 346 -2.79 -27.43 -0.83
C THR A 346 -2.40 -26.63 -2.08
N ILE A 347 -1.39 -25.76 -2.00
CA ILE A 347 -0.82 -25.11 -3.19
C ILE A 347 -0.16 -26.16 -4.08
N GLY A 348 0.61 -27.10 -3.51
CA GLY A 348 1.16 -28.24 -4.23
C GLY A 348 0.07 -29.10 -4.88
N LEU A 349 -1.04 -29.34 -4.17
CA LEU A 349 -2.22 -29.99 -4.73
C LEU A 349 -2.78 -29.18 -5.91
N ALA A 350 -2.94 -27.86 -5.80
CA ALA A 350 -3.43 -27.02 -6.90
C ALA A 350 -2.53 -27.09 -8.15
N VAL A 351 -1.20 -27.18 -7.98
CA VAL A 351 -0.25 -27.43 -9.08
C VAL A 351 -0.51 -28.78 -9.73
N SER A 352 -0.70 -29.84 -8.94
CA SER A 352 -0.99 -31.19 -9.45
C SER A 352 -2.35 -31.29 -10.14
N LEU A 353 -3.37 -30.61 -9.62
CA LEU A 353 -4.73 -30.57 -10.17
C LEU A 353 -4.83 -29.70 -11.42
N GLU A 354 -3.86 -28.79 -11.61
CA GLU A 354 -3.83 -27.76 -12.63
C GLU A 354 -5.15 -26.95 -12.64
N LEU A 355 -5.44 -26.33 -11.50
CA LEU A 355 -6.60 -25.46 -11.31
C LEU A 355 -6.18 -24.00 -11.09
N PRO A 356 -6.97 -23.03 -11.59
CA PRO A 356 -6.71 -21.61 -11.38
C PRO A 356 -6.98 -21.22 -9.92
N LEU A 357 -5.95 -20.75 -9.22
CA LEU A 357 -6.06 -20.28 -7.83
C LEU A 357 -5.17 -19.06 -7.62
N LEU A 358 -5.71 -17.99 -7.06
CA LEU A 358 -4.88 -16.84 -6.66
C LEU A 358 -4.52 -16.98 -5.18
N VAL A 359 -3.23 -17.01 -4.89
CA VAL A 359 -2.67 -16.96 -3.53
C VAL A 359 -2.13 -15.55 -3.31
N VAL A 360 -2.90 -14.73 -2.62
CA VAL A 360 -2.52 -13.36 -2.30
C VAL A 360 -1.79 -13.36 -0.97
N ASP A 361 -0.50 -13.09 -1.02
CA ASP A 361 0.37 -13.02 0.15
C ASP A 361 0.71 -11.55 0.43
N ILE A 362 0.16 -11.03 1.52
CA ILE A 362 0.52 -9.69 2.00
C ILE A 362 1.63 -9.86 3.03
N GLN A 363 2.87 -9.74 2.56
CA GLN A 363 4.08 -9.99 3.33
C GLN A 363 4.19 -9.05 4.54
N ARG A 364 4.76 -9.59 5.62
CA ARG A 364 5.01 -8.87 6.89
C ARG A 364 6.30 -9.39 7.53
N GLY A 365 6.82 -8.70 8.53
CA GLY A 365 8.07 -9.09 9.20
C GLY A 365 8.01 -10.51 9.76
N GLY A 366 8.95 -11.37 9.35
CA GLY A 366 9.11 -12.75 9.84
C GLY A 366 10.30 -12.89 10.81
N PRO A 367 10.76 -14.13 11.13
CA PRO A 367 10.11 -15.42 10.86
C PRO A 367 9.01 -15.76 11.89
N SER A 368 8.28 -16.86 11.66
CA SER A 368 7.16 -17.28 12.52
C SER A 368 6.11 -16.17 12.67
N THR A 369 5.63 -15.85 13.88
CA THR A 369 4.74 -14.70 14.11
C THR A 369 5.39 -13.38 13.67
N GLY A 370 6.70 -13.25 13.87
CA GLY A 370 7.50 -12.08 13.53
C GLY A 370 6.92 -10.77 14.06
N MET A 371 6.79 -9.79 13.18
CA MET A 371 6.24 -8.46 13.46
C MET A 371 4.99 -8.20 12.59
N PRO A 372 3.78 -8.58 13.04
CA PRO A 372 2.58 -8.57 12.21
C PRO A 372 2.20 -7.23 11.58
N THR A 373 2.62 -6.12 12.18
CA THR A 373 2.31 -4.75 11.74
C THR A 373 3.45 -4.08 10.97
N LYS A 374 4.56 -4.79 10.72
CA LYS A 374 5.76 -4.27 10.06
C LYS A 374 5.92 -4.84 8.67
N THR A 375 6.42 -4.01 7.77
CA THR A 375 6.62 -4.38 6.36
C THR A 375 7.92 -5.14 6.18
N GLU A 376 7.91 -6.17 5.34
CA GLU A 376 9.09 -6.93 4.94
C GLU A 376 8.77 -7.65 3.62
N GLN A 377 9.80 -7.99 2.84
CA GLN A 377 9.66 -8.69 1.56
C GLN A 377 10.43 -10.01 1.59
N ALA A 378 10.19 -10.81 2.63
CA ALA A 378 10.99 -11.99 2.94
C ALA A 378 10.34 -13.32 2.52
N ASP A 379 9.21 -13.30 1.79
CA ASP A 379 8.48 -14.52 1.45
C ASP A 379 8.73 -14.98 -0.01
N LEU A 380 9.57 -14.28 -0.78
CA LEU A 380 9.84 -14.63 -2.20
C LEU A 380 10.38 -16.06 -2.35
N LEU A 381 11.38 -16.47 -1.57
CA LEU A 381 11.89 -17.84 -1.64
C LEU A 381 10.86 -18.88 -1.17
N GLN A 382 10.00 -18.53 -0.22
CA GLN A 382 8.89 -19.38 0.21
C GLN A 382 7.85 -19.54 -0.91
N ALA A 383 7.52 -18.45 -1.63
CA ALA A 383 6.68 -18.48 -2.81
C ALA A 383 7.34 -19.22 -3.98
N MET A 384 8.67 -19.19 -4.11
CA MET A 384 9.41 -19.88 -5.17
C MET A 384 9.63 -21.36 -4.90
N TYR A 385 9.81 -21.78 -3.64
CA TYR A 385 10.28 -23.14 -3.30
C TYR A 385 9.62 -23.78 -2.06
N GLY A 386 8.59 -23.17 -1.48
CA GLY A 386 7.98 -23.63 -0.21
C GLY A 386 7.11 -24.88 -0.29
N ARG A 387 6.95 -25.51 -1.46
CA ARG A 387 6.14 -26.74 -1.62
C ARG A 387 7.05 -27.95 -1.85
N ASN A 388 6.54 -29.16 -1.58
CA ASN A 388 7.28 -30.39 -1.81
C ASN A 388 7.31 -30.79 -3.30
N GLY A 389 8.44 -31.36 -3.74
CA GLY A 389 8.65 -31.82 -5.11
C GLY A 389 8.77 -30.67 -6.14
N GLU A 390 8.81 -31.04 -7.42
CA GLU A 390 8.87 -30.10 -8.54
C GLU A 390 7.49 -29.47 -8.80
N ALA A 391 7.18 -28.42 -8.03
CA ALA A 391 5.90 -27.72 -8.06
C ALA A 391 6.09 -26.22 -8.40
N PRO A 392 6.30 -25.87 -9.68
CA PRO A 392 6.50 -24.49 -10.11
C PRO A 392 5.19 -23.71 -10.14
N VAL A 393 5.26 -22.43 -9.78
CA VAL A 393 4.11 -21.51 -9.70
C VAL A 393 4.50 -20.13 -10.23
N PRO A 394 3.63 -19.42 -10.96
CA PRO A 394 3.90 -18.04 -11.32
C PRO A 394 3.87 -17.15 -10.09
N VAL A 395 4.72 -16.13 -10.08
CA VAL A 395 4.85 -15.17 -8.98
C VAL A 395 4.87 -13.76 -9.57
N ILE A 396 3.97 -12.91 -9.09
CA ILE A 396 3.93 -11.49 -9.45
C ILE A 396 3.92 -10.59 -8.21
N ALA A 397 4.39 -9.35 -8.33
CA ALA A 397 4.36 -8.34 -7.28
C ALA A 397 3.94 -6.96 -7.83
N PRO A 398 3.05 -6.21 -7.15
CA PRO A 398 2.73 -4.83 -7.52
C PRO A 398 3.83 -3.86 -7.07
N ALA A 399 4.00 -2.76 -7.81
CA ALA A 399 5.00 -1.74 -7.51
C ALA A 399 4.49 -0.65 -6.54
N THR A 400 3.19 -0.34 -6.59
CA THR A 400 2.56 0.76 -5.85
C THR A 400 1.18 0.38 -5.32
N ALA A 401 0.56 1.24 -4.50
CA ALA A 401 -0.76 0.98 -3.93
C ALA A 401 -1.84 0.87 -5.01
N ALA A 402 -1.84 1.76 -6.00
CA ALA A 402 -2.76 1.67 -7.13
C ALA A 402 -2.46 0.47 -8.03
N ASP A 403 -1.19 0.12 -8.20
CA ASP A 403 -0.77 -1.00 -9.06
C ASP A 403 -1.25 -2.37 -8.55
N CYS A 404 -1.59 -2.49 -7.27
CA CYS A 404 -2.27 -3.67 -6.71
C CYS A 404 -3.55 -4.04 -7.49
N PHE A 405 -4.28 -3.06 -8.04
CA PHE A 405 -5.46 -3.30 -8.88
C PHE A 405 -5.08 -4.05 -10.17
N THR A 406 -4.06 -3.55 -10.89
CA THR A 406 -3.61 -4.12 -12.17
C THR A 406 -2.89 -5.45 -11.96
N ALA A 407 -2.12 -5.59 -10.88
CA ALA A 407 -1.49 -6.86 -10.52
C ALA A 407 -2.54 -7.95 -10.25
N ALA A 408 -3.66 -7.64 -9.59
CA ALA A 408 -4.73 -8.62 -9.39
C ALA A 408 -5.35 -9.11 -10.71
N LEU A 409 -5.53 -8.21 -11.69
CA LEU A 409 -5.99 -8.58 -13.04
C LEU A 409 -4.98 -9.47 -13.76
N GLU A 410 -3.68 -9.14 -13.66
CA GLU A 410 -2.60 -9.93 -14.26
C GLU A 410 -2.47 -11.33 -13.64
N ALA A 411 -2.54 -11.43 -12.30
CA ALA A 411 -2.57 -12.72 -11.61
C ALA A 411 -3.76 -13.56 -12.06
N ALA A 412 -4.95 -12.96 -12.17
CA ALA A 412 -6.13 -13.65 -12.63
C ALA A 412 -6.00 -14.10 -14.10
N ARG A 413 -5.46 -13.25 -14.97
CA ARG A 413 -5.16 -13.60 -16.37
C ARG A 413 -4.29 -14.85 -16.45
N ILE A 414 -3.18 -14.86 -15.72
CA ILE A 414 -2.23 -15.98 -15.72
C ILE A 414 -2.88 -17.23 -15.12
N ALA A 415 -3.48 -17.12 -13.93
CA ALA A 415 -4.06 -18.26 -13.21
C ALA A 415 -5.11 -18.96 -14.07
N VAL A 416 -6.01 -18.16 -14.65
CA VAL A 416 -7.07 -18.64 -15.50
C VAL A 416 -6.48 -19.18 -16.82
N ALA A 417 -5.75 -18.39 -17.61
CA ALA A 417 -5.26 -18.84 -18.93
C ALA A 417 -4.39 -20.12 -18.87
N TYR A 418 -3.53 -20.26 -17.86
CA TYR A 418 -2.59 -21.38 -17.73
C TYR A 418 -3.04 -22.46 -16.74
N ARG A 419 -4.23 -22.31 -16.13
CA ARG A 419 -4.81 -23.27 -15.16
C ARG A 419 -3.80 -23.69 -14.09
N THR A 420 -3.31 -22.71 -13.34
CA THR A 420 -2.25 -22.90 -12.35
C THR A 420 -2.46 -21.98 -11.15
N PRO A 421 -2.02 -22.35 -9.93
CA PRO A 421 -1.97 -21.42 -8.82
C PRO A 421 -0.94 -20.31 -9.07
N VAL A 422 -1.30 -19.06 -8.80
CA VAL A 422 -0.44 -17.87 -8.95
C VAL A 422 -0.29 -17.17 -7.62
N PHE A 423 0.96 -16.87 -7.25
CA PHE A 423 1.25 -15.99 -6.12
C PHE A 423 1.19 -14.52 -6.56
N LEU A 424 0.46 -13.71 -5.79
CA LEU A 424 0.52 -12.26 -5.83
C LEU A 424 1.13 -11.78 -4.51
N LEU A 425 2.39 -11.38 -4.55
CA LEU A 425 3.17 -10.92 -3.40
C LEU A 425 3.02 -9.40 -3.25
N SER A 426 2.21 -8.96 -2.30
CA SER A 426 2.20 -7.57 -1.81
C SER A 426 2.93 -7.51 -0.46
N ASP A 427 2.92 -6.37 0.21
CA ASP A 427 3.49 -6.23 1.55
C ASP A 427 2.73 -5.20 2.40
N GLY A 428 3.04 -5.17 3.70
CA GLY A 428 2.42 -4.26 4.65
C GLY A 428 2.59 -2.77 4.30
N TYR A 429 3.61 -2.40 3.52
CA TYR A 429 3.78 -1.02 3.08
C TYR A 429 2.76 -0.65 2.00
N LEU A 430 2.60 -1.46 0.94
CA LEU A 430 1.57 -1.19 -0.08
C LEU A 430 0.15 -1.38 0.45
N ALA A 431 -0.06 -2.41 1.28
CA ALA A 431 -1.38 -2.74 1.81
C ALA A 431 -2.03 -1.56 2.54
N ASN A 432 -1.23 -0.83 3.31
CA ASN A 432 -1.66 0.28 4.16
C ASN A 432 -1.41 1.66 3.53
N GLY A 433 -0.39 1.79 2.67
CA GLY A 433 -0.10 3.03 1.95
C GLY A 433 -1.21 3.37 0.96
N SER A 434 -1.39 4.67 0.71
CA SER A 434 -2.37 5.19 -0.24
C SER A 434 -1.75 6.18 -1.22
N GLU A 435 -2.30 6.22 -2.42
CA GLU A 435 -1.94 7.19 -3.46
C GLU A 435 -3.15 7.57 -4.32
N PRO A 436 -3.09 8.70 -5.07
CA PRO A 436 -4.09 9.03 -6.07
C PRO A 436 -4.12 8.00 -7.20
N TRP A 437 -5.28 7.39 -7.43
CA TRP A 437 -5.49 6.43 -8.50
C TRP A 437 -6.48 6.94 -9.53
N ARG A 438 -6.06 6.95 -10.80
CA ARG A 438 -6.95 7.20 -11.94
C ARG A 438 -7.88 6.01 -12.10
N ILE A 439 -9.18 6.23 -11.96
CA ILE A 439 -10.19 5.18 -12.14
C ILE A 439 -10.19 4.79 -13.63
N PRO A 440 -9.86 3.53 -14.00
CA PRO A 440 -9.88 3.10 -15.38
C PRO A 440 -11.31 2.98 -15.88
N ALA A 441 -11.51 3.20 -17.18
CA ALA A 441 -12.78 2.87 -17.81
C ALA A 441 -12.92 1.35 -17.92
N VAL A 442 -14.14 0.82 -17.83
CA VAL A 442 -14.39 -0.63 -17.93
C VAL A 442 -13.88 -1.20 -19.26
N SER A 443 -13.94 -0.41 -20.34
CA SER A 443 -13.43 -0.77 -21.67
C SER A 443 -11.90 -0.79 -21.77
N GLU A 444 -11.17 -0.20 -20.82
CA GLU A 444 -9.71 -0.25 -20.75
C GLU A 444 -9.20 -1.54 -20.08
N LEU A 445 -10.09 -2.29 -19.42
CA LEU A 445 -9.72 -3.50 -18.69
C LEU A 445 -9.47 -4.68 -19.64
N PRO A 446 -8.48 -5.55 -19.34
CA PRO A 446 -8.19 -6.70 -20.18
C PRO A 446 -9.33 -7.72 -20.16
N GLN A 447 -9.58 -8.38 -21.30
CA GLN A 447 -10.50 -9.51 -21.37
C GLN A 447 -9.82 -10.74 -20.75
N LEU A 448 -10.47 -11.33 -19.73
CA LEU A 448 -9.95 -12.50 -18.99
C LEU A 448 -10.78 -13.77 -19.23
N ARG A 449 -11.72 -13.70 -20.18
CA ARG A 449 -12.67 -14.79 -20.41
C ARG A 449 -11.94 -16.03 -20.91
N VAL A 450 -12.30 -17.16 -20.32
CA VAL A 450 -11.97 -18.51 -20.77
C VAL A 450 -13.23 -19.34 -20.83
N ASP A 451 -13.24 -20.33 -21.71
CA ASP A 451 -14.36 -21.26 -21.80
C ASP A 451 -14.07 -22.53 -20.99
N PHE A 452 -15.14 -23.10 -20.43
CA PHE A 452 -15.11 -24.43 -19.85
C PHE A 452 -15.20 -25.48 -20.96
N ALA A 453 -14.70 -26.67 -20.70
CA ALA A 453 -14.97 -27.81 -21.55
C ALA A 453 -16.48 -28.15 -21.48
N THR A 454 -17.09 -28.35 -22.64
CA THR A 454 -18.54 -28.63 -22.77
C THR A 454 -18.85 -29.95 -23.47
N ALA A 455 -17.84 -30.63 -24.02
CA ALA A 455 -17.98 -31.88 -24.76
C ALA A 455 -16.71 -32.75 -24.63
N PRO A 456 -16.82 -34.08 -24.82
CA PRO A 456 -15.68 -34.99 -24.93
C PRO A 456 -14.63 -34.47 -25.93
N ASN A 457 -13.36 -34.76 -25.68
CA ASN A 457 -12.22 -34.25 -26.47
C ASN A 457 -11.31 -35.38 -26.99
N HIS A 458 -11.74 -36.64 -26.84
CA HIS A 458 -11.02 -37.81 -27.31
C HIS A 458 -11.99 -38.84 -27.88
N THR A 459 -11.48 -39.66 -28.82
CA THR A 459 -12.20 -40.81 -29.38
C THR A 459 -11.38 -42.06 -29.14
N ASP A 460 -11.92 -42.98 -28.36
CA ASP A 460 -11.28 -44.26 -28.07
C ASP A 460 -11.22 -45.13 -29.36
N PRO A 461 -10.38 -46.18 -29.41
CA PRO A 461 -10.25 -47.04 -30.60
C PRO A 461 -11.54 -47.71 -31.07
N ASP A 462 -12.53 -47.87 -30.18
CA ASP A 462 -13.85 -48.45 -30.48
C ASP A 462 -14.87 -47.40 -30.96
N GLY A 463 -14.46 -46.13 -31.09
CA GLY A 463 -15.30 -45.01 -31.52
C GLY A 463 -16.01 -44.28 -30.37
N THR A 464 -15.84 -44.72 -29.12
CA THR A 464 -16.47 -44.07 -27.96
C THR A 464 -15.89 -42.68 -27.74
N GLN A 465 -16.76 -41.68 -27.56
CA GLN A 465 -16.34 -40.32 -27.22
C GLN A 465 -16.04 -40.23 -25.71
N THR A 466 -14.82 -39.86 -25.35
CA THR A 466 -14.37 -39.74 -23.96
C THR A 466 -13.73 -38.39 -23.67
N PHE A 467 -13.74 -38.00 -22.40
CA PHE A 467 -13.09 -36.78 -21.94
C PHE A 467 -11.75 -37.10 -21.28
N TRP A 468 -10.68 -36.53 -21.85
CA TRP A 468 -9.32 -36.59 -21.35
C TRP A 468 -9.00 -35.32 -20.56
N PRO A 469 -9.04 -35.38 -19.22
CA PRO A 469 -8.90 -34.22 -18.37
C PRO A 469 -7.49 -33.63 -18.35
N TYR A 470 -6.45 -34.32 -18.85
CA TYR A 470 -5.08 -33.81 -18.95
C TYR A 470 -4.61 -33.70 -20.40
N LEU A 471 -5.54 -33.60 -21.36
CA LEU A 471 -5.19 -33.24 -22.73
C LEU A 471 -4.61 -31.81 -22.75
N ARG A 472 -3.46 -31.63 -23.41
CA ARG A 472 -2.71 -30.37 -23.37
C ARG A 472 -3.15 -29.43 -24.47
N ASP A 473 -3.48 -28.20 -24.09
CA ASP A 473 -3.51 -27.09 -25.05
C ASP A 473 -2.09 -26.83 -25.58
N PRO A 474 -1.86 -26.80 -26.91
CA PRO A 474 -0.51 -26.72 -27.47
C PRO A 474 0.18 -25.36 -27.25
N GLN A 475 -0.57 -24.31 -26.90
CA GLN A 475 -0.02 -22.97 -26.67
C GLN A 475 0.31 -22.73 -25.20
N THR A 476 -0.59 -23.14 -24.32
CA THR A 476 -0.52 -22.85 -22.87
C THR A 476 -0.10 -24.06 -22.04
N LEU A 477 -0.12 -25.27 -22.61
CA LEU A 477 0.01 -26.55 -21.91
C LEU A 477 -1.05 -26.77 -20.81
N ALA A 478 -2.05 -25.89 -20.74
CA ALA A 478 -3.14 -25.99 -19.80
C ALA A 478 -4.02 -27.19 -20.15
N ARG A 479 -4.60 -27.79 -19.11
CA ARG A 479 -5.64 -28.81 -19.26
C ARG A 479 -7.02 -28.19 -19.51
N PRO A 480 -7.96 -28.91 -20.14
CA PRO A 480 -9.36 -28.50 -20.19
C PRO A 480 -9.97 -28.43 -18.78
N TRP A 481 -10.76 -27.38 -18.53
CA TRP A 481 -11.47 -27.18 -17.26
C TRP A 481 -12.95 -27.52 -17.45
N ALA A 482 -13.34 -28.71 -16.99
CA ALA A 482 -14.73 -29.14 -16.96
C ALA A 482 -15.28 -28.95 -15.54
N VAL A 483 -16.46 -28.32 -15.43
CA VAL A 483 -17.13 -28.11 -14.14
C VAL A 483 -17.98 -29.34 -13.80
N PRO A 484 -18.02 -29.77 -12.53
CA PRO A 484 -18.88 -30.86 -12.09
C PRO A 484 -20.34 -30.68 -12.50
N GLY A 485 -20.97 -31.78 -12.93
CA GLY A 485 -22.36 -31.78 -13.44
C GLY A 485 -22.48 -31.59 -14.95
N THR A 486 -21.38 -31.37 -15.67
CA THR A 486 -21.38 -31.34 -17.14
C THR A 486 -21.43 -32.75 -17.70
N ALA A 487 -22.52 -33.11 -18.39
CA ALA A 487 -22.75 -34.46 -18.91
C ALA A 487 -21.66 -34.90 -19.90
N GLY A 488 -21.16 -36.14 -19.73
CA GLY A 488 -20.16 -36.73 -20.62
C GLY A 488 -18.71 -36.30 -20.34
N LEU A 489 -18.49 -35.44 -19.32
CA LEU A 489 -17.17 -34.98 -18.88
C LEU A 489 -16.83 -35.49 -17.47
N GLU A 490 -17.43 -36.60 -17.04
CA GLU A 490 -17.16 -37.21 -15.75
C GLU A 490 -15.67 -37.54 -15.65
N HIS A 491 -14.97 -36.97 -14.68
CA HIS A 491 -13.52 -37.14 -14.54
C HIS A 491 -13.07 -37.05 -13.08
N ARG A 492 -11.88 -37.58 -12.81
CA ARG A 492 -11.26 -37.58 -11.48
C ARG A 492 -9.86 -36.99 -11.51
N ILE A 493 -9.73 -35.77 -11.00
CA ILE A 493 -8.44 -35.18 -10.65
C ILE A 493 -8.10 -35.45 -9.18
N GLY A 494 -6.81 -35.42 -8.83
CA GLY A 494 -6.31 -35.70 -7.48
C GLY A 494 -4.80 -35.45 -7.40
N GLY A 495 -4.23 -35.51 -6.19
CA GLY A 495 -2.80 -35.22 -5.96
C GLY A 495 -1.83 -36.37 -6.27
N ILE A 496 -2.32 -37.55 -6.62
CA ILE A 496 -1.48 -38.66 -7.11
C ILE A 496 -1.15 -38.38 -8.58
N GLU A 497 0.09 -38.69 -9.00
CA GLU A 497 0.56 -38.46 -10.38
C GLU A 497 -0.41 -39.01 -11.42
N LYS A 498 -0.58 -38.23 -12.48
CA LYS A 498 -1.58 -38.44 -13.50
C LYS A 498 -0.94 -38.81 -14.82
N GLN A 499 -1.54 -39.78 -15.51
CA GLN A 499 -1.18 -40.10 -16.87
C GLN A 499 -1.52 -38.90 -17.77
N ASP A 500 -0.57 -38.53 -18.63
CA ASP A 500 -0.82 -37.53 -19.67
C ASP A 500 -2.05 -37.89 -20.52
N GLY A 501 -2.85 -36.88 -20.89
CA GLY A 501 -4.13 -37.09 -21.55
C GLY A 501 -5.23 -37.62 -20.61
N THR A 502 -5.23 -38.92 -20.32
CA THR A 502 -6.35 -39.62 -19.67
C THR A 502 -6.62 -39.20 -18.22
N GLY A 503 -5.60 -38.72 -17.50
CA GLY A 503 -5.73 -38.39 -16.08
C GLY A 503 -5.92 -39.58 -15.14
N ASN A 504 -5.68 -40.80 -15.62
CA ASN A 504 -5.60 -41.99 -14.78
C ASN A 504 -4.40 -41.92 -13.83
N ILE A 505 -4.40 -42.72 -12.77
CA ILE A 505 -3.24 -42.81 -11.89
C ILE A 505 -2.10 -43.48 -12.66
N SER A 506 -0.91 -42.89 -12.63
CA SER A 506 0.29 -43.46 -13.23
C SER A 506 1.44 -43.46 -12.24
N TYR A 507 2.16 -44.59 -12.18
CA TYR A 507 3.43 -44.73 -11.48
C TYR A 507 4.59 -44.97 -12.45
N ASP A 508 4.33 -44.83 -13.75
CA ASP A 508 5.34 -45.01 -14.79
C ASP A 508 6.40 -43.90 -14.71
N PRO A 509 7.70 -44.23 -14.62
CA PRO A 509 8.76 -43.23 -14.49
C PRO A 509 8.83 -42.25 -15.67
N ALA A 510 8.57 -42.69 -16.90
CA ALA A 510 8.62 -41.83 -18.07
C ALA A 510 7.44 -40.85 -18.09
N ASN A 511 6.25 -41.29 -17.68
CA ASN A 511 5.12 -40.40 -17.47
C ASN A 511 5.40 -39.35 -16.39
N HIS A 512 6.02 -39.75 -15.27
CA HIS A 512 6.36 -38.81 -14.20
C HIS A 512 7.34 -37.73 -14.69
N ASP A 513 8.42 -38.10 -15.37
CA ASP A 513 9.37 -37.15 -15.96
C ASP A 513 8.67 -36.20 -16.95
N LEU A 514 7.82 -36.74 -17.85
CA LEU A 514 7.05 -35.96 -18.80
C LEU A 514 6.15 -34.93 -18.10
N MET A 515 5.37 -35.35 -17.11
CA MET A 515 4.41 -34.49 -16.42
C MET A 515 5.11 -33.42 -15.57
N VAL A 516 6.22 -33.74 -14.92
CA VAL A 516 7.07 -32.78 -14.21
C VAL A 516 7.60 -31.71 -15.18
N ARG A 517 8.21 -32.13 -16.30
CA ARG A 517 8.72 -31.19 -17.31
C ARG A 517 7.62 -30.37 -17.95
N THR A 518 6.44 -30.95 -18.16
CA THR A 518 5.28 -30.25 -18.72
C THR A 518 4.80 -29.13 -17.79
N ARG A 519 4.68 -29.41 -16.49
CA ARG A 519 4.33 -28.38 -15.49
C ARG A 519 5.38 -27.27 -15.43
N GLN A 520 6.67 -27.60 -15.51
CA GLN A 520 7.75 -26.61 -15.59
C GLN A 520 7.70 -25.78 -16.88
N ALA A 521 7.57 -26.43 -18.04
CA ALA A 521 7.50 -25.79 -19.34
C ALA A 521 6.28 -24.87 -19.45
N LYS A 522 5.16 -25.25 -18.84
CA LYS A 522 3.96 -24.41 -18.74
C LYS A 522 4.23 -23.09 -18.04
N ILE A 523 4.93 -23.11 -16.89
CA ILE A 523 5.25 -21.86 -16.16
C ILE A 523 6.29 -21.04 -16.93
N ALA A 524 7.32 -21.68 -17.47
CA ALA A 524 8.36 -21.01 -18.27
C ALA A 524 7.81 -20.39 -19.57
N GLY A 525 6.77 -20.99 -20.15
CA GLY A 525 6.10 -20.53 -21.37
C GLY A 525 5.09 -19.41 -21.17
N ILE A 526 4.84 -18.96 -19.93
CA ILE A 526 3.92 -17.84 -19.67
C ILE A 526 4.48 -16.58 -20.30
N THR A 527 3.74 -16.02 -21.26
CA THR A 527 4.09 -14.73 -21.86
C THR A 527 3.91 -13.60 -20.84
N VAL A 528 5.00 -12.91 -20.56
CA VAL A 528 5.08 -11.71 -19.70
C VAL A 528 5.71 -10.55 -20.48
N PRO A 529 5.37 -9.29 -20.19
CA PRO A 529 5.99 -8.14 -20.84
C PRO A 529 7.50 -8.06 -20.57
N ASP A 530 8.24 -7.51 -21.54
CA ASP A 530 9.66 -7.20 -21.37
C ASP A 530 9.88 -6.19 -20.24
N LEU A 531 10.99 -6.38 -19.52
CA LEU A 531 11.45 -5.43 -18.51
C LEU A 531 11.74 -4.09 -19.18
N GLN A 532 11.05 -3.05 -18.70
CA GLN A 532 11.31 -1.67 -19.09
C GLN A 532 12.40 -1.09 -18.18
N VAL A 533 13.38 -0.43 -18.80
CA VAL A 533 14.47 0.24 -18.07
C VAL A 533 14.33 1.74 -18.24
N ASP A 534 14.31 2.44 -17.13
CA ASP A 534 14.42 3.89 -17.08
C ASP A 534 15.90 4.26 -17.04
N ASP A 535 16.46 4.50 -18.23
CA ASP A 535 17.77 5.11 -18.44
C ASP A 535 17.63 6.26 -19.47
N PRO A 536 17.36 7.49 -19.02
CA PRO A 536 17.08 8.61 -19.91
C PRO A 536 18.33 9.07 -20.68
N THR A 537 19.53 8.74 -20.19
CA THR A 537 20.80 9.12 -20.82
C THR A 537 21.31 8.06 -21.79
N GLY A 538 21.00 6.79 -21.55
CA GLY A 538 21.64 5.66 -22.23
C GLY A 538 23.12 5.47 -21.86
N GLU A 539 23.64 6.27 -20.93
CA GLU A 539 25.06 6.30 -20.53
C GLU A 539 25.27 5.64 -19.15
N ALA A 540 24.22 5.12 -18.52
CA ALA A 540 24.34 4.56 -17.18
C ALA A 540 25.11 3.24 -17.19
N THR A 541 26.12 3.12 -16.33
CA THR A 541 26.86 1.86 -16.14
C THR A 541 26.31 1.01 -14.99
N THR A 542 25.45 1.59 -14.15
CA THR A 542 24.86 0.96 -12.97
C THR A 542 23.34 0.93 -13.12
N LEU A 543 22.77 -0.26 -12.96
CA LEU A 543 21.33 -0.50 -12.89
C LEU A 543 20.91 -0.75 -11.45
N VAL A 544 19.91 -0.03 -10.97
CA VAL A 544 19.21 -0.35 -9.72
C VAL A 544 17.96 -1.14 -10.06
N LEU A 545 17.90 -2.40 -9.63
CA LEU A 545 16.79 -3.31 -9.93
C LEU A 545 15.99 -3.58 -8.65
N GLY A 546 14.70 -3.28 -8.68
CA GLY A 546 13.78 -3.52 -7.56
C GLY A 546 12.63 -4.46 -7.90
N TRP A 547 11.86 -4.81 -6.86
CA TRP A 547 10.56 -5.47 -6.96
C TRP A 547 9.65 -5.07 -5.78
N GLY A 548 8.34 -5.22 -5.95
CA GLY A 548 7.38 -4.88 -4.90
C GLY A 548 7.43 -3.40 -4.48
N SER A 549 7.16 -3.15 -3.20
CA SER A 549 7.13 -1.80 -2.63
C SER A 549 8.46 -1.04 -2.57
N THR A 550 9.58 -1.65 -2.99
CA THR A 550 10.85 -0.94 -3.12
C THR A 550 10.86 0.05 -4.28
N TYR A 551 9.90 -0.03 -5.20
CA TYR A 551 9.78 0.85 -6.37
C TYR A 551 9.88 2.34 -6.00
N GLY A 552 9.07 2.76 -5.04
CA GLY A 552 8.99 4.16 -4.63
C GLY A 552 10.31 4.68 -4.05
N PRO A 553 10.87 4.03 -3.02
CA PRO A 553 12.17 4.40 -2.47
C PRO A 553 13.32 4.37 -3.49
N ILE A 554 13.37 3.34 -4.35
CA ILE A 554 14.38 3.24 -5.42
C ILE A 554 14.27 4.42 -6.37
N THR A 555 13.05 4.71 -6.85
CA THR A 555 12.84 5.82 -7.79
C THR A 555 13.21 7.16 -7.17
N ALA A 556 12.84 7.40 -5.91
CA ALA A 556 13.21 8.61 -5.21
C ALA A 556 14.73 8.75 -5.02
N ALA A 557 15.41 7.65 -4.67
CA ALA A 557 16.87 7.61 -4.53
C ALA A 557 17.58 7.85 -5.87
N VAL A 558 17.15 7.19 -6.93
CA VAL A 558 17.68 7.32 -8.30
C VAL A 558 17.48 8.74 -8.83
N ARG A 559 16.28 9.32 -8.69
CA ARG A 559 16.01 10.73 -9.03
C ARG A 559 16.94 11.68 -8.26
N ARG A 560 17.19 11.41 -6.97
CA ARG A 560 18.12 12.20 -6.15
C ARG A 560 19.57 12.11 -6.64
N ILE A 561 20.04 10.92 -7.01
CA ILE A 561 21.39 10.72 -7.57
C ILE A 561 21.52 11.44 -8.92
N ARG A 562 20.52 11.30 -9.81
CA ARG A 562 20.53 11.96 -11.14
C ARG A 562 20.60 13.49 -11.04
N ARG A 563 19.96 14.10 -10.03
CA ARG A 563 20.08 15.55 -9.77
C ARG A 563 21.52 16.02 -9.49
N THR A 564 22.43 15.13 -9.11
CA THR A 564 23.86 15.43 -8.95
C THR A 564 24.65 15.36 -10.26
N GLY A 565 24.00 15.05 -11.38
CA GLY A 565 24.63 14.84 -12.68
C GLY A 565 25.22 13.44 -12.89
N THR A 566 24.96 12.49 -11.99
CA THR A 566 25.46 11.10 -12.10
C THR A 566 24.49 10.25 -12.93
N PRO A 567 24.92 9.66 -14.08
CA PRO A 567 24.10 8.71 -14.83
C PRO A 567 23.89 7.42 -14.05
N ILE A 568 22.64 7.00 -13.93
CA ILE A 568 22.23 5.76 -13.26
C ILE A 568 20.89 5.29 -13.84
N ALA A 569 20.77 3.99 -14.10
CA ALA A 569 19.55 3.38 -14.61
C ALA A 569 18.74 2.74 -13.48
N GLN A 570 17.44 2.60 -13.69
CA GLN A 570 16.60 1.79 -12.81
C GLN A 570 15.62 0.92 -13.60
N ALA A 571 15.26 -0.22 -13.02
CA ALA A 571 14.21 -1.08 -13.55
C ALA A 571 13.47 -1.76 -12.39
N HIS A 572 12.25 -2.23 -12.65
CA HIS A 572 11.41 -2.82 -11.62
C HIS A 572 10.66 -4.05 -12.12
N LEU A 573 10.80 -5.17 -11.42
CA LEU A 573 10.18 -6.45 -11.79
C LEU A 573 8.76 -6.55 -11.22
N ARG A 574 7.79 -6.72 -12.12
CA ARG A 574 6.44 -7.19 -11.77
C ARG A 574 6.38 -8.71 -11.71
N HIS A 575 6.95 -9.37 -12.72
CA HIS A 575 6.95 -10.82 -12.85
C HIS A 575 8.25 -11.39 -12.30
N LEU A 576 8.14 -12.22 -11.26
CA LEU A 576 9.26 -12.85 -10.55
C LEU A 576 9.40 -14.33 -10.95
N ASN A 577 8.30 -14.95 -11.39
CA ASN A 577 8.33 -16.25 -12.04
C ASN A 577 7.18 -16.36 -13.07
N PRO A 578 7.45 -16.63 -14.36
CA PRO A 578 8.78 -16.53 -14.97
C PRO A 578 9.29 -15.08 -14.95
N PHE A 579 10.60 -14.91 -15.01
CA PHE A 579 11.19 -13.60 -15.27
C PHE A 579 10.94 -13.15 -16.73
N PRO A 580 10.96 -11.83 -17.02
CA PRO A 580 10.92 -11.31 -18.38
C PRO A 580 12.01 -11.91 -19.28
N ALA A 581 11.67 -12.23 -20.53
CA ALA A 581 12.57 -12.90 -21.46
C ALA A 581 13.83 -12.07 -21.75
N ASN A 582 13.71 -10.74 -21.80
CA ASN A 582 14.82 -9.82 -22.02
C ASN A 582 15.72 -9.62 -20.79
N LEU A 583 15.38 -10.16 -19.61
CA LEU A 583 16.07 -9.84 -18.35
C LEU A 583 17.56 -10.14 -18.40
N ALA A 584 17.96 -11.34 -18.88
CA ALA A 584 19.37 -11.73 -18.95
C ALA A 584 20.22 -10.74 -19.76
N HIS A 585 19.73 -10.38 -20.96
CA HIS A 585 20.39 -9.41 -21.83
C HIS A 585 20.45 -8.03 -21.19
N THR A 586 19.34 -7.58 -20.59
CA THR A 586 19.27 -6.29 -19.91
C THR A 586 20.27 -6.20 -18.76
N LEU A 587 20.36 -7.22 -17.91
CA LEU A 587 21.31 -7.24 -16.79
C LEU A 587 22.77 -7.25 -17.25
N ALA A 588 23.09 -7.99 -18.32
CA ALA A 588 24.43 -8.03 -18.90
C ALA A 588 24.85 -6.70 -19.54
N GLY A 589 23.89 -5.84 -19.92
CA GLY A 589 24.16 -4.52 -20.49
C GLY A 589 24.73 -3.51 -19.50
N TYR A 590 24.65 -3.77 -18.20
CA TYR A 590 25.17 -2.88 -17.16
C TYR A 590 26.39 -3.50 -16.49
N ARG A 591 27.42 -2.68 -16.24
CA ARG A 591 28.63 -3.10 -15.52
C ARG A 591 28.32 -3.54 -14.09
N GLN A 592 27.25 -2.98 -13.51
CA GLN A 592 26.84 -3.27 -12.15
C GLN A 592 25.32 -3.30 -12.04
N VAL A 593 24.80 -4.29 -11.31
CA VAL A 593 23.40 -4.37 -10.92
C VAL A 593 23.31 -4.31 -9.40
N ILE A 594 22.65 -3.29 -8.85
CA ILE A 594 22.38 -3.15 -7.41
C ILE A 594 20.93 -3.54 -7.17
N VAL A 595 20.68 -4.39 -6.17
CA VAL A 595 19.35 -4.91 -5.83
C VAL A 595 19.00 -4.50 -4.40
N PRO A 596 18.27 -3.40 -4.19
CA PRO A 596 17.78 -3.01 -2.88
C PRO A 596 16.63 -3.92 -2.44
N GLU A 597 16.77 -4.58 -1.29
CA GLU A 597 15.80 -5.57 -0.82
C GLU A 597 15.51 -5.41 0.67
N MET A 598 14.23 -5.50 1.05
CA MET A 598 13.81 -5.54 2.46
C MET A 598 13.90 -6.97 3.03
N ASN A 599 14.99 -7.67 2.71
CA ASN A 599 15.32 -9.04 3.10
C ASN A 599 16.85 -9.23 2.93
N LEU A 600 17.37 -10.43 3.14
CA LEU A 600 18.82 -10.72 3.04
C LEU A 600 19.32 -11.13 1.63
N GLY A 601 18.66 -10.70 0.56
CA GLY A 601 19.11 -10.88 -0.82
C GLY A 601 18.39 -11.99 -1.61
N GLN A 602 17.08 -12.13 -1.44
CA GLN A 602 16.32 -13.22 -2.06
C GLN A 602 16.25 -13.11 -3.59
N LEU A 603 15.94 -11.93 -4.13
CA LEU A 603 15.94 -11.71 -5.57
C LEU A 603 17.37 -11.79 -6.11
N ALA A 604 18.34 -11.18 -5.43
CA ALA A 604 19.75 -11.27 -5.84
C ALA A 604 20.22 -12.73 -5.98
N HIS A 605 19.83 -13.61 -5.06
CA HIS A 605 20.10 -15.05 -5.13
C HIS A 605 19.52 -15.69 -6.39
N LEU A 606 18.24 -15.43 -6.70
CA LEU A 606 17.57 -15.97 -7.88
C LEU A 606 18.21 -15.49 -9.19
N LEU A 607 18.55 -14.20 -9.28
CA LEU A 607 19.16 -13.63 -10.48
C LEU A 607 20.56 -14.20 -10.76
N ARG A 608 21.37 -14.37 -9.71
CA ARG A 608 22.70 -15.02 -9.83
C ARG A 608 22.56 -16.47 -10.26
N ALA A 609 21.61 -17.20 -9.68
CA ALA A 609 21.36 -18.60 -10.04
C ALA A 609 20.87 -18.76 -11.48
N ALA A 610 20.05 -17.84 -11.98
CA ALA A 610 19.48 -17.91 -13.33
C ALA A 610 20.42 -17.40 -14.43
N TYR A 611 21.20 -16.35 -14.17
CA TYR A 611 21.91 -15.60 -15.23
C TYR A 611 23.41 -15.41 -15.02
N LEU A 612 23.97 -15.87 -13.89
CA LEU A 612 25.40 -15.70 -13.54
C LEU A 612 25.87 -14.22 -13.55
N VAL A 613 24.95 -13.28 -13.34
CA VAL A 613 25.25 -11.85 -13.24
C VAL A 613 25.69 -11.54 -11.81
N ASP A 614 26.76 -10.76 -11.64
CA ASP A 614 27.18 -10.24 -10.34
C ASP A 614 26.23 -9.12 -9.87
N THR A 615 25.12 -9.51 -9.27
CA THR A 615 24.19 -8.60 -8.60
C THR A 615 24.75 -8.22 -7.23
N ARG A 616 24.70 -6.96 -6.81
CA ARG A 616 25.04 -6.54 -5.44
C ARG A 616 23.78 -6.27 -4.66
N SER A 617 23.52 -7.09 -3.64
CA SER A 617 22.37 -6.87 -2.77
C SER A 617 22.62 -5.72 -1.80
N LEU A 618 21.65 -4.83 -1.66
CA LEU A 618 21.61 -3.77 -0.67
C LEU A 618 20.44 -4.03 0.26
N THR A 619 20.74 -4.59 1.43
CA THR A 619 19.73 -5.22 2.29
C THR A 619 19.33 -4.34 3.47
N GLN A 620 18.05 -4.35 3.83
CA GLN A 620 17.53 -3.75 5.05
C GLN A 620 16.45 -4.65 5.67
N VAL A 621 16.65 -5.10 6.91
CA VAL A 621 15.71 -6.00 7.61
C VAL A 621 15.33 -5.40 8.95
N THR A 622 14.63 -4.26 8.90
CA THR A 622 14.29 -3.44 10.07
C THR A 622 12.78 -3.33 10.31
N GLY A 623 11.95 -4.01 9.50
CA GLY A 623 10.49 -3.86 9.55
C GLY A 623 9.98 -2.50 9.05
N LEU A 624 10.82 -1.75 8.34
CA LEU A 624 10.54 -0.40 7.83
C LEU A 624 10.93 -0.29 6.35
N PRO A 625 10.23 0.55 5.57
CA PRO A 625 10.63 0.84 4.20
C PRO A 625 11.97 1.57 4.14
N PHE A 626 12.64 1.50 2.98
CA PHE A 626 13.85 2.30 2.74
C PHE A 626 13.54 3.80 2.80
N LYS A 627 14.41 4.55 3.46
CA LYS A 627 14.48 6.01 3.29
C LYS A 627 15.26 6.32 2.01
N ALA A 628 14.71 7.17 1.15
CA ALA A 628 15.28 7.52 -0.15
C ALA A 628 16.67 8.15 -0.03
N GLU A 629 16.92 8.98 0.99
CA GLU A 629 18.25 9.57 1.23
C GLU A 629 19.30 8.52 1.58
N GLN A 630 18.99 7.65 2.54
CA GLN A 630 19.89 6.60 2.98
C GLN A 630 20.19 5.63 1.83
N LEU A 631 19.15 5.28 1.07
CA LEU A 631 19.28 4.44 -0.12
C LEU A 631 20.15 5.12 -1.19
N ALA A 632 19.96 6.41 -1.47
CA ALA A 632 20.78 7.15 -2.42
C ALA A 632 22.26 7.20 -2.00
N GLN A 633 22.53 7.43 -0.71
CA GLN A 633 23.89 7.43 -0.16
C GLN A 633 24.55 6.06 -0.29
N ALA A 634 23.85 4.98 0.07
CA ALA A 634 24.35 3.62 -0.04
C ALA A 634 24.63 3.22 -1.49
N ILE A 635 23.70 3.49 -2.41
CA ILE A 635 23.89 3.26 -3.85
C ILE A 635 25.13 4.03 -4.35
N THR A 636 25.25 5.31 -4.01
CA THR A 636 26.40 6.13 -4.41
C THR A 636 27.72 5.60 -3.84
N GLY A 637 27.73 5.10 -2.61
CA GLY A 637 28.89 4.45 -1.99
C GLY A 637 29.32 3.21 -2.79
N ILE A 638 28.36 2.33 -3.10
CA ILE A 638 28.59 1.12 -3.89
C ILE A 638 29.10 1.45 -5.30
N MET A 639 28.59 2.53 -5.93
CA MET A 639 29.09 3.00 -7.24
C MET A 639 30.53 3.50 -7.18
N LYS A 640 30.98 4.07 -6.05
CA LYS A 640 32.35 4.59 -5.88
C LYS A 640 33.38 3.50 -5.68
N GLU A 641 33.04 2.40 -5.01
CA GLU A 641 33.94 1.26 -4.78
C GLU A 641 34.47 0.61 -6.07
N ILE A 642 33.78 0.82 -7.19
CA ILE A 642 34.05 0.15 -8.47
C ILE A 642 34.59 1.13 -9.53
N ARG A 643 34.67 2.43 -9.22
CA ARG A 643 35.36 3.36 -10.13
C ARG A 643 36.84 2.93 -10.21
N PRO A 644 37.34 2.61 -11.43
CA PRO A 644 38.72 2.22 -11.62
C PRO A 644 39.69 3.33 -11.25
#